data_AF-A0A164AAX9-F1
#
_entry.id   AF-A0A164AAX9-F1
#
_cell.length_a   1.000
_cell.length_b   1.000
_cell.length_c   1.000
_cell.angle_alpha   90.00
_cell.angle_beta   90.00
_cell.angle_gamma   90.00
#
_symmetry.space_group_name_H-M   'P 1'
#
loop_
_entity.id
_entity.type
_entity.pdbx_description
1 polymer ?
#
loop_
_entity_poly.entity_id
_entity_poly.type
_entity_poly.pdbx_seq_one_letter_code
_entity_poly.pdbx_strand_id
1 'polypeptide(L)'
;MQLIKRFNRQNFAAQVIEGMGVGFILGQLLPDQATTYLSPVGNGFIRLFQMPVLPFISLSLIAGVGRLEMHQAGRLLIRAGAVLVFFWALILLTVCLIPLGFPDWQQGSFYQPSLLETGESFDLVELFIPSNPFEAFAQTQIPAIVLFSLMLGIALIRIPKRKSLIKIFDTLCSGLLKISTTISKFTPLGVLAIVASSANKIGSSQIPRIGIYVALQAGIALLLTFLILPLIVQGLTPFKAKKIINRFKNPMLIAFATANMLVVLPSIINIIKQLILEEKRKVHHISTHNQSANSALIKEIELPIELLTPLALVFPGMGRIASIAFIPFSEWMTGRPLIIEAYPEFLLTGLASTFMEGVMAMTFMINRLNLSNQLVDLYVTLDQTIIARLGTLLECSSVFSLVIISTWISLGNTHEQQQRLLPAAISYLSIPLFIATINAIFNRVPAPVNWEKEQMLSQGFAVAKGTAKIDLSHTKISEPGSWQRIKKQGIIHYCIMRNDYPMSYKNSSGNLVGLDIEIGLLFAEEMGLKPEFKLFKSFNKPIGKSTKLSKNFFASHNCDMTLSNVITSHKVISKFLSTRSLRDLSLSFLSKQPQFSTIKQWNDLKKYKTLRIGILEGKNLVDSTLSQAAPEAIFIRQRTNRLLIEALNNNQVDLVLMTTEKASAWTVLEPSLRITVPMPVQQVPKQRILPLEAKTLLRIWDDWMFFQYTTGATEKIFDHWVKGIPVQSLNESTRGQSNLSTQP
;
A
#
# COMPACT_ATOMS: atom_id res chain seq x y z
N MET A 1 36.27 3.87 30.14
CA MET A 1 37.55 3.81 29.39
C MET A 1 37.94 2.40 28.92
N GLN A 2 37.79 1.35 29.75
CA GLN A 2 38.07 -0.04 29.33
C GLN A 2 37.09 -0.59 28.26
N LEU A 3 35.80 -0.24 28.34
CA LEU A 3 34.79 -0.60 27.33
C LEU A 3 35.11 -0.02 25.94
N ILE A 4 35.55 1.24 25.85
CA ILE A 4 35.93 1.89 24.58
C ILE A 4 37.19 1.26 23.99
N LYS A 5 38.19 0.91 24.83
CA LYS A 5 39.39 0.17 24.39
C LYS A 5 39.06 -1.25 23.92
N ARG A 6 38.06 -1.90 24.53
CA ARG A 6 37.56 -3.22 24.11
C ARG A 6 36.80 -3.12 22.78
N PHE A 7 35.91 -2.14 22.65
CA PHE A 7 35.14 -1.86 21.44
C PHE A 7 36.06 -1.59 20.24
N ASN A 8 37.06 -0.73 20.37
CA ASN A 8 38.01 -0.42 19.30
C ASN A 8 38.96 -1.59 18.91
N ARG A 9 39.05 -2.65 19.72
CA ARG A 9 39.88 -3.84 19.42
C ARG A 9 39.11 -4.98 18.73
N GLN A 10 37.78 -4.89 18.66
CA GLN A 10 36.94 -5.92 18.05
C GLN A 10 36.87 -5.80 16.52
N ASN A 11 36.45 -6.89 15.86
CA ASN A 11 36.11 -6.85 14.44
C ASN A 11 34.97 -5.87 14.19
N PHE A 12 35.07 -5.08 13.11
CA PHE A 12 34.10 -4.05 12.73
C PHE A 12 32.64 -4.56 12.67
N ALA A 13 32.43 -5.79 12.21
CA ALA A 13 31.11 -6.42 12.22
C ALA A 13 30.52 -6.59 13.63
N ALA A 14 31.36 -6.90 14.63
CA ALA A 14 30.93 -7.02 16.03
C ALA A 14 30.55 -5.65 16.61
N GLN A 15 31.31 -4.59 16.29
CA GLN A 15 30.98 -3.22 16.71
C GLN A 15 29.61 -2.77 16.19
N VAL A 16 29.29 -3.11 14.94
CA VAL A 16 28.00 -2.80 14.32
C VAL A 16 26.85 -3.57 14.98
N ILE A 17 27.05 -4.86 15.30
CA ILE A 17 26.06 -5.68 16.01
C ILE A 17 25.84 -5.16 17.44
N GLU A 18 26.90 -4.82 18.17
CA GLU A 18 26.80 -4.22 19.50
C GLU A 18 26.07 -2.87 19.44
N GLY A 19 26.39 -2.02 18.45
CA GLY A 19 25.69 -0.75 18.23
C GLY A 19 24.19 -0.94 17.94
N MET A 20 23.83 -1.95 17.14
CA MET A 20 22.44 -2.31 16.88
C MET A 20 21.71 -2.81 18.14
N GLY A 21 22.34 -3.69 18.92
CA GLY A 21 21.77 -4.22 20.16
C GLY A 21 21.55 -3.13 21.21
N VAL A 22 22.56 -2.26 21.42
CA VAL A 22 22.45 -1.11 22.33
C VAL A 22 21.40 -0.13 21.84
N GLY A 23 21.36 0.16 20.55
CA GLY A 23 20.35 1.05 19.95
C GLY A 23 18.93 0.52 20.18
N PHE A 24 18.70 -0.78 20.00
CA PHE A 24 17.39 -1.39 20.24
C PHE A 24 16.96 -1.29 21.70
N ILE A 25 17.85 -1.61 22.64
CA ILE A 25 17.60 -1.51 24.09
C ILE A 25 17.29 -0.05 24.47
N LEU A 26 18.08 0.90 23.99
CA LEU A 26 17.85 2.32 24.25
C LEU A 26 16.53 2.82 23.68
N GLY A 27 16.18 2.40 22.47
CA GLY A 27 14.91 2.77 21.85
C GLY A 27 13.70 2.34 22.68
N GLN A 28 13.71 1.11 23.20
CA GLN A 28 12.63 0.56 24.03
C GLN A 28 12.55 1.16 25.44
N LEU A 29 13.70 1.51 26.05
CA LEU A 29 13.74 2.03 27.43
C LEU A 29 13.55 3.54 27.51
N LEU A 30 13.82 4.29 26.44
CA LEU A 30 13.74 5.74 26.43
C LEU A 30 12.31 6.21 26.09
N PRO A 31 11.79 7.26 26.77
CA PRO A 31 10.54 7.92 26.38
C PRO A 31 10.61 8.45 24.95
N ASP A 32 9.48 8.55 24.25
CA ASP A 32 9.41 9.00 22.85
C ASP A 32 10.04 10.39 22.62
N GLN A 33 10.01 11.25 23.64
CA GLN A 33 10.68 12.55 23.61
C GLN A 33 12.21 12.43 23.53
N ALA A 34 12.81 11.42 24.18
CA ALA A 34 14.25 11.18 24.17
C ALA A 34 14.71 10.52 22.86
N THR A 35 13.92 9.61 22.26
CA THR A 35 14.23 9.00 20.96
C THR A 35 14.17 10.02 19.81
N THR A 36 13.38 11.08 19.96
CA THR A 36 13.31 12.22 19.04
C THR A 36 14.66 12.93 18.89
N TYR A 37 15.47 13.06 19.95
CA TYR A 37 16.80 13.68 19.87
C TYR A 37 17.85 12.81 19.15
N LEU A 38 17.65 11.49 19.09
CA LEU A 38 18.53 10.58 18.34
C LEU A 38 18.20 10.55 16.84
N SER A 39 16.96 10.89 16.46
CA SER A 39 16.52 10.87 15.06
C SER A 39 17.36 11.79 14.14
N PRO A 40 17.68 13.06 14.50
CA PRO A 40 18.55 13.91 13.71
C PRO A 40 19.94 13.31 13.47
N VAL A 41 20.50 12.60 14.45
CA VAL A 41 21.82 11.95 14.34
C VAL A 41 21.75 10.80 13.34
N GLY A 42 20.72 9.96 13.44
CA GLY A 42 20.48 8.88 12.48
C GLY A 42 20.26 9.39 11.05
N ASN A 43 19.40 10.40 10.89
CA ASN A 43 19.12 11.04 9.59
C ASN A 43 20.36 11.73 9.02
N GLY A 44 21.13 12.42 9.85
CA GLY A 44 22.40 13.05 9.44
C GLY A 44 23.40 12.01 8.94
N PHE A 45 23.51 10.87 9.63
CA PHE A 45 24.36 9.76 9.21
C PHE A 45 23.91 9.17 7.85
N ILE A 46 22.61 8.99 7.63
CA ILE A 46 22.08 8.53 6.33
C ILE A 46 22.44 9.53 5.22
N ARG A 47 22.21 10.83 5.45
CA ARG A 47 22.50 11.90 4.47
C ARG A 47 23.99 11.97 4.12
N LEU A 48 24.88 11.85 5.12
CA LEU A 48 26.33 11.78 4.89
C LEU A 48 26.70 10.65 3.93
N PHE A 49 26.07 9.48 4.08
CA PHE A 49 26.28 8.34 3.18
C PHE A 49 25.67 8.51 1.80
N GLN A 50 24.52 9.18 1.67
CA GLN A 50 23.87 9.44 0.38
C GLN A 50 24.62 10.50 -0.45
N MET A 51 25.21 11.50 0.19
CA MET A 51 25.88 12.63 -0.45
C MET A 51 26.90 12.25 -1.54
N PRO A 52 27.90 11.36 -1.31
CA PRO A 52 28.88 11.00 -2.33
C PRO A 52 28.33 10.04 -3.41
N VAL A 53 27.15 9.45 -3.22
CA VAL A 53 26.70 8.32 -4.04
C VAL A 53 26.20 8.73 -5.42
N LEU A 54 25.27 9.69 -5.51
CA LEU A 54 24.74 10.12 -6.81
C LEU A 54 25.86 10.63 -7.74
N PRO A 55 26.78 11.50 -7.28
CA PRO A 55 27.93 11.89 -8.09
C PRO A 55 28.80 10.70 -8.49
N PHE A 56 29.02 9.74 -7.58
CA PHE A 56 29.82 8.55 -7.87
C PHE A 56 29.18 7.67 -8.95
N ILE A 57 27.88 7.40 -8.86
CA ILE A 57 27.15 6.59 -9.85
C ILE A 57 27.27 7.22 -11.24
N SER A 58 27.01 8.52 -11.36
CA SER A 58 27.10 9.20 -12.66
C SER A 58 28.52 9.19 -13.23
N LEU A 59 29.51 9.64 -12.45
CA LEU A 59 30.90 9.73 -12.91
C LEU A 59 31.48 8.36 -13.26
N SER A 60 31.17 7.33 -12.46
CA SER A 60 31.64 5.96 -12.71
C SER A 60 31.02 5.36 -13.97
N LEU A 61 29.74 5.63 -14.26
CA LEU A 61 29.10 5.18 -15.50
C LEU A 61 29.67 5.90 -16.73
N ILE A 62 29.82 7.24 -16.67
CA ILE A 62 30.39 8.02 -17.77
C ILE A 62 31.82 7.55 -18.06
N ALA A 63 32.66 7.43 -17.04
CA ALA A 63 34.04 6.96 -17.16
C ALA A 63 34.12 5.49 -17.61
N GLY A 64 33.32 4.62 -16.99
CA GLY A 64 33.30 3.19 -17.27
C GLY A 64 32.92 2.90 -18.73
N VAL A 65 31.80 3.45 -19.21
CA VAL A 65 31.35 3.25 -20.58
C VAL A 65 32.27 3.94 -21.59
N GLY A 66 32.74 5.15 -21.30
CA GLY A 66 33.65 5.89 -22.19
C GLY A 66 35.02 5.23 -22.41
N ARG A 67 35.44 4.32 -21.52
CA ARG A 67 36.68 3.53 -21.65
C ARG A 67 36.56 2.40 -22.69
N LEU A 68 35.35 1.94 -23.00
CA LEU A 68 35.13 0.77 -23.83
C LEU A 68 35.16 1.05 -25.34
N GLU A 69 35.38 -0.01 -26.11
CA GLU A 69 35.04 -0.07 -27.53
C GLU A 69 33.57 -0.44 -27.70
N MET A 70 32.92 0.12 -28.72
CA MET A 70 31.47 -0.04 -28.95
C MET A 70 31.02 -1.51 -28.97
N HIS A 71 31.82 -2.39 -29.60
CA HIS A 71 31.49 -3.82 -29.70
C HIS A 71 31.66 -4.57 -28.37
N GLN A 72 32.65 -4.19 -27.56
CA GLN A 72 32.90 -4.79 -26.25
C GLN A 72 31.82 -4.35 -25.23
N ALA A 73 31.42 -3.07 -25.28
CA ALA A 73 30.34 -2.52 -24.46
C ALA A 73 29.00 -3.23 -24.70
N GLY A 74 28.60 -3.38 -25.97
CA GLY A 74 27.35 -4.05 -26.30
C GLY A 74 27.30 -5.49 -25.79
N ARG A 75 28.38 -6.27 -25.97
CA ARG A 75 28.43 -7.67 -25.52
C ARG A 75 28.36 -7.81 -24.00
N LEU A 76 29.08 -6.95 -23.27
CA LEU A 76 29.08 -6.93 -21.81
C LEU A 76 27.69 -6.57 -21.26
N LEU A 77 27.05 -5.54 -21.82
CA LEU A 77 25.71 -5.09 -21.42
C LEU A 77 24.64 -6.14 -21.69
N ILE A 78 24.64 -6.79 -22.87
CA ILE A 78 23.67 -7.83 -23.19
C ILE A 78 23.78 -9.02 -22.22
N ARG A 79 25.01 -9.46 -21.91
CA ARG A 79 25.25 -10.56 -20.96
C ARG A 79 24.80 -10.20 -19.54
N ALA A 80 25.10 -8.99 -19.08
CA ALA A 80 24.65 -8.53 -17.78
C ALA A 80 23.13 -8.35 -17.71
N GLY A 81 22.53 -7.81 -18.77
CA GLY A 81 21.08 -7.67 -18.91
C GLY A 81 20.36 -9.01 -18.87
N ALA A 82 20.90 -10.06 -19.50
CA ALA A 82 20.33 -11.40 -19.42
C ALA A 82 20.33 -11.96 -17.98
N VAL A 83 21.41 -11.77 -17.22
CA VAL A 83 21.50 -12.17 -15.80
C VAL A 83 20.52 -11.36 -14.93
N LEU A 84 20.39 -10.06 -15.20
CA LEU A 84 19.44 -9.19 -14.52
C LEU A 84 17.99 -9.63 -14.76
N VAL A 85 17.60 -9.86 -16.01
CA VAL A 85 16.24 -10.33 -16.37
C VAL A 85 15.94 -11.68 -15.72
N PHE A 86 16.92 -12.58 -15.65
CA PHE A 86 16.79 -13.84 -14.92
C PHE A 86 16.50 -13.62 -13.42
N PHE A 87 17.21 -12.68 -12.76
CA PHE A 87 16.94 -12.35 -11.36
C PHE A 87 15.60 -11.67 -11.15
N TRP A 88 15.18 -10.79 -12.06
CA TRP A 88 13.83 -10.20 -12.05
C TRP A 88 12.75 -11.26 -12.16
N ALA A 89 12.86 -12.18 -13.11
CA ALA A 89 11.91 -13.28 -13.25
C ALA A 89 11.83 -14.13 -11.97
N LEU A 90 12.97 -14.43 -11.35
CA LEU A 90 13.04 -15.23 -10.12
C LEU A 90 12.36 -14.53 -8.94
N ILE A 91 12.61 -13.23 -8.73
CA ILE A 91 11.99 -12.49 -7.63
C ILE A 91 10.50 -12.21 -7.89
N LEU A 92 10.10 -11.89 -9.12
CA LEU A 92 8.68 -11.67 -9.46
C LEU A 92 7.87 -12.95 -9.27
N LEU A 93 8.44 -14.11 -9.64
CA LEU A 93 7.84 -15.41 -9.33
C LEU A 93 7.68 -15.60 -7.82
N THR A 94 8.68 -15.23 -7.02
CA THR A 94 8.58 -15.29 -5.55
C THR A 94 7.48 -14.35 -5.03
N VAL A 95 7.36 -13.13 -5.57
CA VAL A 95 6.29 -12.18 -5.21
C VAL A 95 4.91 -12.76 -5.50
N CYS A 96 4.73 -13.50 -6.60
CA CYS A 96 3.47 -14.19 -6.91
C CYS A 96 3.13 -15.32 -5.92
N LEU A 97 4.14 -15.92 -5.29
CA LEU A 97 3.93 -17.03 -4.35
C LEU A 97 3.61 -16.55 -2.93
N ILE A 98 4.09 -15.36 -2.53
CA ILE A 98 3.88 -14.79 -1.18
C ILE A 98 2.42 -14.85 -0.71
N PRO A 99 1.41 -14.52 -1.55
CA PRO A 99 0.02 -14.50 -1.11
C PRO A 99 -0.54 -15.86 -0.70
N LEU A 100 0.06 -16.96 -1.18
CA LEU A 100 -0.26 -18.32 -0.74
C LEU A 100 0.13 -18.58 0.73
N GLY A 101 0.99 -17.71 1.28
CA GLY A 101 1.40 -17.74 2.68
C GLY A 101 0.36 -17.16 3.62
N PHE A 102 -0.57 -16.35 3.12
CA PHE A 102 -1.55 -15.66 3.96
C PHE A 102 -2.71 -16.61 4.37
N PRO A 103 -3.08 -16.66 5.66
CA PRO A 103 -4.21 -17.46 6.12
C PRO A 103 -5.54 -16.87 5.64
N ASP A 104 -6.60 -17.66 5.59
CA ASP A 104 -7.95 -17.21 5.17
C ASP A 104 -8.65 -16.43 6.31
N TRP A 105 -8.03 -15.32 6.73
CA TRP A 105 -8.59 -14.40 7.71
C TRP A 105 -9.45 -13.35 7.01
N GLN A 106 -10.70 -13.71 6.73
CA GLN A 106 -11.64 -12.80 6.06
C GLN A 106 -11.92 -11.58 6.92
N GLN A 107 -11.77 -10.38 6.34
CA GLN A 107 -12.26 -9.13 6.91
C GLN A 107 -12.84 -8.18 5.88
N GLY A 108 -13.68 -7.26 6.32
CA GLY A 108 -14.01 -6.07 5.56
C GLY A 108 -13.41 -4.84 6.20
N SER A 109 -13.32 -3.78 5.41
CA SER A 109 -12.85 -2.46 5.80
C SER A 109 -13.99 -1.45 5.80
N PHE A 110 -13.94 -0.46 6.69
CA PHE A 110 -14.77 0.74 6.59
C PHE A 110 -14.60 1.46 5.24
N TYR A 111 -15.53 2.36 4.93
CA TYR A 111 -15.50 3.09 3.66
C TYR A 111 -14.24 3.95 3.53
N GLN A 112 -13.62 3.91 2.35
CA GLN A 112 -12.44 4.68 1.99
C GLN A 112 -12.72 5.53 0.75
N PRO A 113 -12.38 6.84 0.74
CA PRO A 113 -12.57 7.70 -0.43
C PRO A 113 -11.83 7.22 -1.68
N SER A 114 -10.66 6.59 -1.50
CA SER A 114 -9.83 6.05 -2.59
C SER A 114 -10.58 5.06 -3.49
N LEU A 115 -11.66 4.42 -2.98
CA LEU A 115 -12.54 3.55 -3.76
C LEU A 115 -13.20 4.23 -4.97
N LEU A 116 -13.22 5.57 -4.98
CA LEU A 116 -13.88 6.38 -6.00
C LEU A 116 -12.87 7.06 -6.94
N GLU A 117 -11.57 6.95 -6.67
CA GLU A 117 -10.54 7.59 -7.47
C GLU A 117 -10.16 6.72 -8.67
N THR A 118 -9.71 7.34 -9.76
CA THR A 118 -9.06 6.64 -10.86
C THR A 118 -7.56 6.69 -10.60
N GLY A 119 -6.92 5.55 -10.40
CA GLY A 119 -5.50 5.49 -10.06
C GLY A 119 -4.63 6.35 -10.98
N GLU A 120 -3.67 7.06 -10.40
CA GLU A 120 -2.84 8.06 -11.09
C GLU A 120 -2.23 7.49 -12.39
N SER A 121 -2.22 8.30 -13.46
CA SER A 121 -1.57 7.95 -14.72
C SER A 121 -0.05 7.97 -14.54
N PHE A 122 0.60 6.87 -14.88
CA PHE A 122 2.05 6.73 -14.81
C PHE A 122 2.68 7.09 -16.15
N ASP A 123 3.45 8.18 -16.19
CA ASP A 123 4.26 8.49 -17.36
C ASP A 123 5.68 7.92 -17.21
N LEU A 124 5.89 6.75 -17.83
CA LEU A 124 7.20 6.11 -17.93
C LEU A 124 8.24 7.00 -18.62
N VAL A 125 7.81 7.89 -19.53
CA VAL A 125 8.72 8.76 -20.27
C VAL A 125 9.33 9.78 -19.32
N GLU A 126 8.53 10.39 -18.45
CA GLU A 126 9.00 11.38 -17.47
C GLU A 126 9.99 10.77 -16.46
N LEU A 127 9.76 9.53 -16.01
CA LEU A 127 10.64 8.87 -15.05
C LEU A 127 12.04 8.54 -15.60
N PHE A 128 12.13 8.19 -16.89
CA PHE A 128 13.38 7.74 -17.50
C PHE A 128 14.08 8.82 -18.32
N ILE A 129 13.35 9.74 -18.95
CA ILE A 129 13.87 10.73 -19.87
C ILE A 129 13.72 12.13 -19.27
N PRO A 130 14.76 12.65 -18.59
CA PRO A 130 14.69 13.99 -18.02
C PRO A 130 14.80 15.05 -19.11
N SER A 131 13.97 16.09 -19.04
CA SER A 131 14.19 17.33 -19.82
C SER A 131 15.42 18.10 -19.32
N ASN A 132 15.74 17.95 -18.03
CA ASN A 132 16.89 18.56 -17.37
C ASN A 132 17.63 17.56 -16.47
N PRO A 133 18.86 17.12 -16.83
CA PRO A 133 19.59 16.14 -16.03
C PRO A 133 19.99 16.69 -14.65
N PHE A 134 20.20 18.00 -14.49
CA PHE A 134 20.54 18.62 -13.21
C PHE A 134 19.35 18.62 -12.24
N GLU A 135 18.14 18.80 -12.77
CA GLU A 135 16.91 18.62 -11.99
C GLU A 135 16.75 17.17 -11.55
N ALA A 136 17.03 16.21 -12.43
CA ALA A 136 17.02 14.79 -12.05
C ALA A 136 18.01 14.49 -10.90
N PHE A 137 19.20 15.12 -10.88
CA PHE A 137 20.11 15.06 -9.74
C PHE A 137 19.51 15.67 -8.47
N ALA A 138 18.89 16.84 -8.58
CA ALA A 138 18.30 17.54 -7.44
C ALA A 138 17.11 16.77 -6.83
N GLN A 139 16.30 16.14 -7.67
CA GLN A 139 15.13 15.35 -7.27
C GLN A 139 15.46 13.87 -7.00
N THR A 140 16.73 13.47 -7.07
CA THR A 140 17.17 12.07 -6.81
C THR A 140 16.51 11.05 -7.76
N GLN A 141 16.24 11.45 -9.01
CA GLN A 141 15.70 10.58 -10.05
C GLN A 141 16.81 9.69 -10.64
N ILE A 142 17.17 8.63 -9.92
CA ILE A 142 18.27 7.71 -10.28
C ILE A 142 18.16 7.17 -11.72
N PRO A 143 16.99 6.72 -12.22
CA PRO A 143 16.88 6.17 -13.58
C PRO A 143 17.26 7.20 -14.65
N ALA A 144 16.75 8.42 -14.52
CA ALA A 144 17.02 9.55 -15.39
C ALA A 144 18.51 9.95 -15.39
N ILE A 145 19.13 10.06 -14.20
CA ILE A 145 20.56 10.35 -14.03
C ILE A 145 21.41 9.30 -14.76
N VAL A 146 21.01 8.03 -14.69
CA VAL A 146 21.74 6.94 -15.30
C VAL A 146 21.59 6.95 -16.81
N LEU A 147 20.37 7.12 -17.33
CA LEU A 147 20.15 7.18 -18.77
C LEU A 147 21.03 8.27 -19.39
N PHE A 148 21.03 9.45 -18.76
CA PHE A 148 21.91 10.55 -19.14
C PHE A 148 23.40 10.16 -19.09
N SER A 149 23.85 9.55 -17.99
CA SER A 149 25.25 9.15 -17.78
C SER A 149 25.71 8.09 -18.80
N LEU A 150 24.84 7.13 -19.14
CA LEU A 150 25.09 6.11 -20.17
C LEU A 150 25.17 6.74 -21.56
N MET A 151 24.21 7.60 -21.92
CA MET A 151 24.22 8.30 -23.21
C MET A 151 25.49 9.14 -23.38
N LEU A 152 25.87 9.89 -22.34
CA LEU A 152 27.11 10.67 -22.35
C LEU A 152 28.35 9.79 -22.43
N GLY A 153 28.39 8.69 -21.69
CA GLY A 153 29.47 7.69 -21.76
C GLY A 153 29.62 7.08 -23.15
N ILE A 154 28.51 6.70 -23.80
CA ILE A 154 28.48 6.16 -25.17
C ILE A 154 28.95 7.22 -26.17
N ALA A 155 28.48 8.47 -26.04
CA ALA A 155 28.91 9.57 -26.90
C ALA A 155 30.43 9.81 -26.80
N LEU A 156 30.99 9.74 -25.59
CA LEU A 156 32.43 9.89 -25.35
C LEU A 156 33.27 8.82 -26.07
N ILE A 157 32.75 7.61 -26.32
CA ILE A 157 33.46 6.56 -27.07
C ILE A 157 33.93 7.07 -28.44
N ARG A 158 33.18 7.99 -29.07
CA ARG A 158 33.50 8.52 -30.41
C ARG A 158 34.39 9.77 -30.38
N ILE A 159 34.66 10.35 -29.20
CA ILE A 159 35.35 11.63 -29.08
C ILE A 159 36.88 11.43 -28.97
N PRO A 160 37.70 12.15 -29.79
CA PRO A 160 39.15 12.14 -29.67
C PRO A 160 39.60 12.79 -28.35
N LYS A 161 40.70 12.32 -27.75
CA LYS A 161 41.22 12.76 -26.43
C LYS A 161 40.33 12.45 -25.21
N ARG A 162 39.27 11.63 -25.33
CA ARG A 162 38.42 11.19 -24.20
C ARG A 162 39.16 10.68 -22.96
N LYS A 163 40.34 10.07 -23.16
CA LYS A 163 41.19 9.51 -22.09
C LYS A 163 41.57 10.55 -21.02
N SER A 164 41.75 11.82 -21.40
CA SER A 164 42.08 12.88 -20.43
C SER A 164 40.91 13.18 -19.50
N LEU A 165 39.69 13.28 -20.05
CA LEU A 165 38.49 13.54 -19.27
C LEU A 165 38.14 12.35 -18.37
N ILE A 166 38.26 11.12 -18.89
CA ILE A 166 38.04 9.89 -18.11
C ILE A 166 38.98 9.85 -16.89
N LYS A 167 40.25 10.22 -17.05
CA LYS A 167 41.21 10.25 -15.93
C LYS A 167 40.82 11.25 -14.83
N ILE A 168 40.19 12.37 -15.19
CA ILE A 168 39.64 13.33 -14.23
C ILE A 168 38.48 12.68 -13.46
N PHE A 169 37.54 12.05 -14.17
CA PHE A 169 36.42 11.34 -13.54
C PHE A 169 36.89 10.22 -12.61
N ASP A 170 37.93 9.48 -12.97
CA ASP A 170 38.52 8.44 -12.10
C ASP A 170 39.07 9.00 -10.80
N THR A 171 39.72 10.16 -10.88
CA THR A 171 40.28 10.85 -9.71
C THR A 171 39.17 11.32 -8.79
N LEU A 172 38.08 11.86 -9.35
CA LEU A 172 36.88 12.25 -8.61
C LEU A 172 36.20 11.04 -7.96
N CYS A 173 36.00 9.95 -8.72
CA CYS A 173 35.45 8.69 -8.20
C CYS A 173 36.29 8.17 -7.01
N SER A 174 37.62 8.22 -7.12
CA SER A 174 38.52 7.82 -6.03
C SER A 174 38.37 8.70 -4.79
N GLY A 175 38.19 10.02 -4.97
CA GLY A 175 37.89 10.96 -3.90
C GLY A 175 36.56 10.66 -3.21
N LEU A 176 35.50 10.42 -3.98
CA LEU A 176 34.18 10.05 -3.47
C LEU A 176 34.22 8.72 -2.69
N LEU A 177 34.95 7.72 -3.19
CA LEU A 177 35.19 6.47 -2.46
C LEU A 177 35.94 6.71 -1.14
N LYS A 178 36.89 7.65 -1.11
CA LYS A 178 37.61 8.01 0.12
C LYS A 178 36.70 8.67 1.16
N ILE A 179 35.78 9.52 0.72
CA ILE A 179 34.72 10.09 1.58
C ILE A 179 33.89 8.96 2.17
N SER A 180 33.35 8.05 1.35
CA SER A 180 32.54 6.92 1.82
C SER A 180 33.26 6.01 2.81
N THR A 181 34.54 5.70 2.56
CA THR A 181 35.36 4.89 3.51
C THR A 181 35.70 5.61 4.81
N THR A 182 35.62 6.95 4.83
CA THR A 182 35.81 7.73 6.05
C THR A 182 34.53 7.74 6.87
N ILE A 183 33.38 7.96 6.23
CA ILE A 183 32.07 7.97 6.88
C ILE A 183 31.75 6.57 7.47
N SER A 184 32.16 5.48 6.80
CA SER A 184 31.93 4.12 7.30
C SER A 184 32.61 3.80 8.63
N LYS A 185 33.63 4.55 9.05
CA LYS A 185 34.20 4.38 10.39
C LYS A 185 33.22 4.74 11.51
N PHE A 186 32.24 5.60 11.23
CA PHE A 186 31.22 6.03 12.17
C PHE A 186 29.96 5.14 12.16
N THR A 187 29.94 4.09 11.34
CA THR A 187 28.77 3.21 11.20
C THR A 187 28.21 2.67 12.51
N PRO A 188 29.02 2.21 13.49
CA PRO A 188 28.45 1.69 14.74
C PRO A 188 27.60 2.71 15.50
N LEU A 189 28.00 3.99 15.49
CA LEU A 189 27.27 5.09 16.13
C LEU A 189 26.02 5.46 15.33
N GLY A 190 26.14 5.55 14.00
CA GLY A 190 25.00 5.84 13.12
C GLY A 190 23.90 4.77 13.22
N VAL A 191 24.29 3.49 13.21
CA VAL A 191 23.39 2.35 13.37
C VAL A 191 22.66 2.40 14.71
N LEU A 192 23.38 2.68 15.81
CA LEU A 192 22.77 2.83 17.14
C LEU A 192 21.66 3.89 17.11
N ALA A 193 21.95 5.09 16.56
CA ALA A 193 20.99 6.18 16.51
C ALA A 193 19.75 5.85 15.66
N ILE A 194 19.96 5.24 14.48
CA ILE A 194 18.86 4.82 13.60
C ILE A 194 17.97 3.79 14.32
N VAL A 195 18.56 2.73 14.85
CA VAL A 195 17.82 1.63 15.50
C VAL A 195 17.06 2.14 16.72
N ALA A 196 17.68 2.99 17.55
CA ALA A 196 17.03 3.58 18.71
C ALA A 196 15.83 4.46 18.33
N SER A 197 15.95 5.28 17.27
CA SER A 197 14.87 6.17 16.83
C SER A 197 13.68 5.44 16.18
N SER A 198 13.87 4.21 15.70
CA SER A 198 12.83 3.43 15.04
C SER A 198 12.14 2.40 15.95
N ALA A 199 12.67 2.15 17.16
CA ALA A 199 12.22 1.04 18.00
C ALA A 199 10.77 1.17 18.53
N ASN A 200 10.23 2.39 18.65
CA ASN A 200 8.92 2.66 19.28
C ASN A 200 7.75 2.87 18.31
N LYS A 201 7.97 2.76 16.99
CA LYS A 201 6.99 3.21 15.99
C LYS A 201 5.89 2.19 15.64
N ILE A 202 5.78 1.07 16.35
CA ILE A 202 4.79 0.02 16.03
C ILE A 202 3.62 0.10 17.02
N GLY A 203 2.44 0.51 16.54
CA GLY A 203 1.19 0.47 17.30
C GLY A 203 0.78 -0.95 17.67
N SER A 204 0.30 -1.15 18.90
CA SER A 204 0.06 -2.47 19.50
C SER A 204 -1.13 -3.26 18.92
N SER A 205 -2.01 -2.62 18.15
CA SER A 205 -3.29 -3.22 17.73
C SER A 205 -3.25 -4.04 16.41
N GLN A 206 -2.22 -3.91 15.57
CA GLN A 206 -2.12 -4.62 14.27
C GLN A 206 -1.04 -5.72 14.22
N ILE A 207 -0.38 -5.99 15.36
CA ILE A 207 0.81 -6.85 15.48
C ILE A 207 0.63 -8.25 14.84
N PRO A 208 -0.48 -8.99 15.00
CA PRO A 208 -0.55 -10.36 14.49
C PRO A 208 -0.47 -10.47 12.96
N ARG A 209 -1.08 -9.53 12.23
CA ARG A 209 -1.11 -9.56 10.75
C ARG A 209 0.14 -9.02 10.13
N ILE A 210 0.63 -7.92 10.70
CA ILE A 210 1.95 -7.40 10.36
C ILE A 210 3.01 -8.49 10.57
N GLY A 211 2.88 -9.28 11.66
CA GLY A 211 3.76 -10.41 11.95
C GLY A 211 3.81 -11.46 10.83
N ILE A 212 2.69 -11.76 10.16
CA ILE A 212 2.68 -12.70 9.02
C ILE A 212 3.49 -12.16 7.86
N TYR A 213 3.26 -10.90 7.48
CA TYR A 213 3.99 -10.26 6.40
C TYR A 213 5.49 -10.15 6.71
N VAL A 214 5.83 -9.71 7.92
CA VAL A 214 7.22 -9.64 8.39
C VAL A 214 7.87 -11.02 8.34
N ALA A 215 7.20 -12.08 8.81
CA ALA A 215 7.75 -13.43 8.83
C ALA A 215 7.98 -14.00 7.42
N LEU A 216 7.00 -13.83 6.51
CA LEU A 216 7.13 -14.26 5.11
C LEU A 216 8.25 -13.51 4.41
N GLN A 217 8.24 -12.17 4.48
CA GLN A 217 9.23 -11.34 3.82
C GLN A 217 10.63 -11.59 4.38
N ALA A 218 10.76 -11.74 5.70
CA ALA A 218 12.02 -12.01 6.34
C ALA A 218 12.59 -13.38 5.94
N GLY A 219 11.78 -14.44 6.04
CA GLY A 219 12.21 -15.79 5.70
C GLY A 219 12.58 -15.92 4.22
N ILE A 220 11.81 -15.32 3.32
CA ILE A 220 12.10 -15.31 1.88
C ILE A 220 13.41 -14.54 1.60
N ALA A 221 13.59 -13.35 2.18
CA ALA A 221 14.81 -12.58 2.01
C ALA A 221 16.05 -13.36 2.50
N LEU A 222 15.94 -14.05 3.65
CA LEU A 222 17.00 -14.89 4.20
C LEU A 222 17.29 -16.11 3.32
N LEU A 223 16.26 -16.82 2.83
CA LEU A 223 16.42 -17.95 1.92
C LEU A 223 17.09 -17.53 0.60
N LEU A 224 16.61 -16.44 0.01
CA LEU A 224 17.20 -15.91 -1.22
C LEU A 224 18.67 -15.52 -1.02
N THR A 225 18.98 -14.87 0.09
CA THR A 225 20.30 -14.31 0.35
C THR A 225 21.33 -15.37 0.78
N PHE A 226 20.98 -16.28 1.67
CA PHE A 226 21.94 -17.21 2.26
C PHE A 226 21.95 -18.59 1.61
N LEU A 227 20.89 -18.96 0.88
CA LEU A 227 20.77 -20.26 0.24
C LEU A 227 20.76 -20.14 -1.29
N ILE A 228 19.77 -19.46 -1.86
CA ILE A 228 19.47 -19.54 -3.30
C ILE A 228 20.52 -18.78 -4.13
N LEU A 229 20.78 -17.49 -3.83
CA LEU A 229 21.74 -16.68 -4.59
C LEU A 229 23.18 -17.25 -4.55
N PRO A 230 23.74 -17.64 -3.39
CA PRO A 230 25.06 -18.29 -3.35
C PRO A 230 25.12 -19.60 -4.15
N LEU A 231 24.04 -20.38 -4.18
CA LEU A 231 23.96 -21.61 -4.99
C LEU A 231 23.85 -21.30 -6.50
N ILE A 232 23.14 -20.24 -6.90
CA ILE A 232 23.12 -19.78 -8.29
C ILE A 232 24.53 -19.36 -8.72
N VAL A 233 25.23 -18.57 -7.89
CA VAL A 233 26.62 -18.19 -8.19
C VAL A 233 27.50 -19.44 -8.30
N GLN A 234 27.38 -20.43 -7.40
CA GLN A 234 28.12 -21.69 -7.49
C GLN A 234 27.78 -22.52 -8.75
N GLY A 235 26.54 -22.43 -9.25
CA GLY A 235 26.13 -23.13 -10.46
C GLY A 235 26.68 -22.50 -11.74
N LEU A 236 26.88 -21.17 -11.75
CA LEU A 236 27.33 -20.39 -12.91
C LEU A 236 28.81 -20.00 -12.88
N THR A 237 29.49 -20.18 -11.75
CA THR A 237 30.88 -19.80 -11.51
C THR A 237 31.59 -20.90 -10.70
N PRO A 238 32.93 -20.99 -10.70
CA PRO A 238 33.65 -21.99 -9.91
C PRO A 238 33.63 -21.73 -8.39
N PHE A 239 33.01 -20.65 -7.93
CA PHE A 239 33.04 -20.25 -6.53
C PHE A 239 32.03 -21.06 -5.69
N LYS A 240 32.54 -21.78 -4.68
CA LYS A 240 31.67 -22.50 -3.71
C LYS A 240 30.84 -21.51 -2.88
N ALA A 241 29.56 -21.80 -2.67
CA ALA A 241 28.62 -20.99 -1.88
C ALA A 241 29.17 -20.65 -0.48
N LYS A 242 29.77 -21.62 0.22
CA LYS A 242 30.40 -21.42 1.54
C LYS A 242 31.53 -20.38 1.51
N LYS A 243 32.34 -20.36 0.44
CA LYS A 243 33.43 -19.38 0.28
C LYS A 243 32.86 -17.98 0.07
N ILE A 244 31.80 -17.86 -0.74
CA ILE A 244 31.10 -16.60 -1.01
C ILE A 244 30.55 -16.01 0.29
N ILE A 245 29.74 -16.76 1.03
CA ILE A 245 29.12 -16.30 2.28
C ILE A 245 30.20 -15.88 3.30
N ASN A 246 31.26 -16.67 3.46
CA ASN A 246 32.32 -16.36 4.42
C ASN A 246 33.08 -15.06 4.10
N ARG A 247 33.26 -14.74 2.81
CA ARG A 247 33.92 -13.49 2.38
C ARG A 247 32.95 -12.30 2.45
N PHE A 248 31.66 -12.53 2.18
CA PHE A 248 30.66 -11.49 2.02
C PHE A 248 29.91 -11.13 3.33
N LYS A 249 30.00 -11.95 4.38
CA LYS A 249 29.27 -11.76 5.66
C LYS A 249 29.45 -10.39 6.31
N ASN A 250 30.66 -9.82 6.30
CA ASN A 250 30.94 -8.54 6.96
C ASN A 250 30.21 -7.38 6.24
N PRO A 251 30.37 -7.21 4.90
CA PRO A 251 29.53 -6.29 4.12
C PRO A 251 28.03 -6.49 4.37
N MET A 252 27.53 -7.72 4.37
CA MET A 252 26.09 -7.96 4.56
C MET A 252 25.58 -7.47 5.91
N LEU A 253 26.33 -7.71 6.99
CA LEU A 253 25.98 -7.23 8.34
C LEU A 253 25.95 -5.70 8.40
N ILE A 254 26.92 -5.05 7.75
CA ILE A 254 26.97 -3.59 7.67
C ILE A 254 25.74 -3.07 6.92
N ALA A 255 25.42 -3.64 5.76
CA ALA A 255 24.28 -3.23 4.96
C ALA A 255 22.95 -3.42 5.69
N PHE A 256 22.77 -4.55 6.37
CA PHE A 256 21.60 -4.82 7.20
C PHE A 256 21.46 -3.80 8.35
N ALA A 257 22.58 -3.43 8.96
CA ALA A 257 22.59 -2.47 10.06
C ALA A 257 22.34 -1.03 9.59
N THR A 258 22.80 -0.66 8.39
CA THR A 258 22.60 0.70 7.84
C THR A 258 21.35 0.86 7.01
N ALA A 259 20.65 -0.24 6.66
CA ALA A 259 19.52 -0.25 5.72
C ALA A 259 19.83 0.47 4.39
N ASN A 260 21.10 0.47 3.99
CA ASN A 260 21.55 1.12 2.78
C ASN A 260 22.70 0.33 2.15
N MET A 261 22.45 -0.22 0.96
CA MET A 261 23.42 -1.01 0.20
C MET A 261 24.62 -0.19 -0.27
N LEU A 262 24.44 1.10 -0.53
CA LEU A 262 25.47 1.98 -1.09
C LEU A 262 26.68 2.11 -0.15
N VAL A 263 26.45 1.94 1.15
CA VAL A 263 27.47 1.91 2.22
C VAL A 263 28.53 0.85 1.96
N VAL A 264 28.14 -0.30 1.42
CA VAL A 264 29.01 -1.49 1.35
C VAL A 264 29.59 -1.73 -0.03
N LEU A 265 29.18 -0.95 -1.03
CA LEU A 265 29.58 -1.07 -2.43
C LEU A 265 31.10 -1.22 -2.63
N PRO A 266 31.97 -0.40 -2.00
CA PRO A 266 33.41 -0.53 -2.20
C PRO A 266 33.95 -1.89 -1.70
N SER A 267 33.35 -2.42 -0.63
CA SER A 267 33.70 -3.74 -0.10
C SER A 267 33.24 -4.85 -1.04
N ILE A 268 32.05 -4.72 -1.64
CA ILE A 268 31.54 -5.65 -2.67
C ILE A 268 32.54 -5.74 -3.83
N ILE A 269 32.94 -4.60 -4.40
CA ILE A 269 33.88 -4.51 -5.52
C ILE A 269 35.20 -5.22 -5.18
N ASN A 270 35.78 -4.91 -4.02
CA ASN A 270 37.05 -5.50 -3.59
C ASN A 270 36.97 -7.02 -3.40
N ILE A 271 35.87 -7.53 -2.82
CA ILE A 271 35.68 -8.97 -2.62
C ILE A 271 35.55 -9.69 -3.96
N ILE A 272 34.78 -9.14 -4.90
CA ILE A 272 34.62 -9.71 -6.25
C ILE A 272 35.98 -9.73 -6.96
N LYS A 273 36.72 -8.61 -6.96
CA LYS A 273 38.08 -8.51 -7.51
C LYS A 273 38.99 -9.60 -6.93
N GLN A 274 39.05 -9.72 -5.60
CA GLN A 274 39.89 -10.72 -4.93
C GLN A 274 39.48 -12.16 -5.25
N LEU A 275 38.18 -12.48 -5.25
CA LEU A 275 37.71 -13.83 -5.54
C LEU A 275 38.09 -14.29 -6.95
N ILE A 276 37.88 -13.43 -7.95
CA ILE A 276 38.20 -13.74 -9.35
C ILE A 276 39.73 -13.81 -9.55
N LEU A 277 40.48 -12.90 -8.94
CA LEU A 277 41.96 -12.91 -8.99
C LEU A 277 42.54 -14.19 -8.37
N GLU A 278 42.07 -14.59 -7.18
CA GLU A 278 42.50 -15.83 -6.51
C GLU A 278 42.29 -17.06 -7.40
N GLU A 279 41.17 -17.12 -8.11
CA GLU A 279 40.83 -18.28 -8.94
C GLU A 279 41.61 -18.30 -10.26
N LYS A 280 41.73 -17.15 -10.95
CA LYS A 280 42.54 -17.03 -12.18
C LYS A 280 44.02 -17.31 -11.92
N ARG A 281 44.56 -16.90 -10.76
CA ARG A 281 45.94 -17.25 -10.36
C ARG A 281 46.15 -18.75 -10.22
N LYS A 282 45.17 -19.46 -9.64
CA LYS A 282 45.24 -20.92 -9.50
C LYS A 282 45.22 -21.62 -10.85
N VAL A 283 44.35 -21.19 -11.76
CA VAL A 283 44.19 -21.82 -13.08
C VAL A 283 45.39 -21.58 -14.00
N HIS A 284 46.01 -20.40 -13.96
CA HIS A 284 47.14 -20.05 -14.84
C HIS A 284 48.54 -20.30 -14.24
N HIS A 285 48.66 -20.87 -13.04
CA HIS A 285 49.95 -21.11 -12.35
C HIS A 285 50.89 -19.88 -12.31
N ILE A 286 50.33 -18.67 -12.25
CA ILE A 286 51.12 -17.43 -12.27
C ILE A 286 51.80 -17.25 -10.90
N SER A 287 53.14 -17.28 -10.87
CA SER A 287 53.90 -16.99 -9.66
C SER A 287 53.79 -15.51 -9.27
N THR A 288 53.81 -15.21 -7.97
CA THR A 288 53.70 -13.85 -7.41
C THR A 288 54.80 -12.89 -7.89
N HIS A 289 55.88 -13.40 -8.50
CA HIS A 289 57.04 -12.61 -8.91
C HIS A 289 56.94 -11.97 -10.31
N ASN A 290 55.94 -12.31 -11.13
CA ASN A 290 55.83 -11.74 -12.48
C ASN A 290 54.94 -10.47 -12.51
N GLN A 291 55.56 -9.29 -12.38
CA GLN A 291 54.87 -8.01 -12.19
C GLN A 291 54.04 -7.57 -13.41
N SER A 292 54.54 -7.80 -14.63
CA SER A 292 53.86 -7.41 -15.87
C SER A 292 52.57 -8.21 -16.11
N ALA A 293 52.66 -9.55 -16.00
CA ALA A 293 51.52 -10.45 -16.14
C ALA A 293 50.44 -10.21 -15.07
N ASN A 294 50.83 -9.94 -13.82
CA ASN A 294 49.89 -9.58 -12.76
C ASN A 294 49.18 -8.25 -13.06
N SER A 295 49.88 -7.25 -13.56
CA SER A 295 49.28 -5.94 -13.88
C SER A 295 48.27 -6.01 -15.03
N ALA A 296 48.52 -6.86 -16.04
CA ALA A 296 47.59 -7.08 -17.14
C ALA A 296 46.34 -7.84 -16.69
N LEU A 297 46.50 -8.92 -15.92
CA LEU A 297 45.41 -9.71 -15.37
C LEU A 297 44.49 -8.88 -14.45
N ILE A 298 45.08 -8.02 -13.60
CA ILE A 298 44.32 -7.11 -12.75
C ILE A 298 43.46 -6.18 -13.61
N LYS A 299 44.03 -5.52 -14.62
CA LYS A 299 43.27 -4.63 -15.51
C LYS A 299 42.14 -5.33 -16.24
N GLU A 300 42.34 -6.56 -16.71
CA GLU A 300 41.32 -7.35 -17.39
C GLU A 300 40.12 -7.67 -16.48
N ILE A 301 40.37 -7.93 -15.19
CA ILE A 301 39.33 -8.23 -14.20
C ILE A 301 38.65 -6.95 -13.67
N GLU A 302 39.41 -5.87 -13.47
CA GLU A 302 38.88 -4.63 -12.90
C GLU A 302 37.88 -3.95 -13.83
N LEU A 303 38.12 -3.99 -15.14
CA LEU A 303 37.35 -3.23 -16.12
C LEU A 303 35.87 -3.65 -16.16
N PRO A 304 35.50 -4.96 -16.26
CA PRO A 304 34.10 -5.36 -16.20
C PRO A 304 33.46 -5.08 -14.83
N ILE A 305 34.20 -5.27 -13.72
CA ILE A 305 33.66 -5.05 -12.37
C ILE A 305 33.33 -3.58 -12.16
N GLU A 306 34.23 -2.67 -12.55
CA GLU A 306 34.05 -1.22 -12.42
C GLU A 306 32.90 -0.69 -13.27
N LEU A 307 32.58 -1.34 -14.39
CA LEU A 307 31.45 -0.96 -15.24
C LEU A 307 30.12 -1.59 -14.78
N LEU A 308 30.14 -2.88 -14.46
CA LEU A 308 28.92 -3.61 -14.09
C LEU A 308 28.41 -3.22 -12.72
N THR A 309 29.30 -2.85 -11.79
CA THR A 309 28.88 -2.55 -10.42
C THR A 309 28.00 -1.30 -10.31
N PRO A 310 28.37 -0.14 -10.88
CA PRO A 310 27.49 1.02 -10.92
C PRO A 310 26.20 0.72 -11.70
N LEU A 311 26.29 -0.01 -12.81
CA LEU A 311 25.12 -0.39 -13.62
C LEU A 311 24.13 -1.25 -12.83
N ALA A 312 24.62 -2.21 -12.04
CA ALA A 312 23.78 -3.07 -11.21
C ALA A 312 23.05 -2.33 -10.09
N LEU A 313 23.48 -1.10 -9.74
CA LEU A 313 22.78 -0.24 -8.76
C LEU A 313 21.67 0.60 -9.39
N VAL A 314 21.67 0.75 -10.71
CA VAL A 314 20.65 1.49 -11.46
C VAL A 314 19.38 0.69 -11.50
N PHE A 315 19.53 -0.58 -11.87
CA PHE A 315 18.42 -1.47 -12.05
C PHE A 315 17.95 -1.97 -10.68
N PRO A 316 16.63 -2.03 -10.46
CA PRO A 316 16.09 -2.53 -9.20
C PRO A 316 16.66 -3.91 -8.87
N GLY A 317 17.32 -4.01 -7.72
CA GLY A 317 17.76 -5.27 -7.17
C GLY A 317 16.59 -6.07 -6.60
N MET A 318 16.83 -7.34 -6.26
CA MET A 318 15.77 -8.23 -5.77
C MET A 318 15.17 -7.75 -4.45
N GLY A 319 15.94 -7.04 -3.61
CA GLY A 319 15.45 -6.44 -2.36
C GLY A 319 14.34 -5.41 -2.57
N ARG A 320 14.54 -4.49 -3.52
CA ARG A 320 13.53 -3.48 -3.87
C ARG A 320 12.32 -4.11 -4.51
N ILE A 321 12.51 -5.04 -5.45
CA ILE A 321 11.40 -5.73 -6.10
C ILE A 321 10.60 -6.54 -5.08
N ALA A 322 11.25 -7.16 -4.10
CA ALA A 322 10.56 -7.87 -3.03
C ALA A 322 9.62 -6.96 -2.20
N SER A 323 9.88 -5.65 -2.13
CA SER A 323 9.03 -4.71 -1.39
C SER A 323 7.61 -4.60 -1.97
N ILE A 324 7.44 -4.80 -3.29
CA ILE A 324 6.12 -4.74 -3.95
C ILE A 324 5.17 -5.84 -3.44
N ALA A 325 5.70 -6.87 -2.77
CA ALA A 325 4.89 -7.87 -2.07
C ALA A 325 4.04 -7.28 -0.93
N PHE A 326 4.30 -6.04 -0.51
CA PHE A 326 3.41 -5.29 0.39
C PHE A 326 2.02 -5.08 -0.23
N ILE A 327 1.92 -4.94 -1.55
CA ILE A 327 0.64 -4.73 -2.24
C ILE A 327 -0.32 -5.91 -2.05
N PRO A 328 0.01 -7.16 -2.42
CA PRO A 328 -0.90 -8.26 -2.17
C PRO A 328 -1.14 -8.52 -0.69
N PHE A 329 -0.20 -8.16 0.20
CA PHE A 329 -0.44 -8.16 1.65
C PHE A 329 -1.50 -7.11 2.05
N SER A 330 -1.41 -5.90 1.52
CA SER A 330 -2.34 -4.81 1.81
C SER A 330 -3.76 -5.15 1.32
N GLU A 331 -3.87 -5.76 0.15
CA GLU A 331 -5.13 -6.27 -0.41
C GLU A 331 -5.70 -7.42 0.43
N TRP A 332 -4.84 -8.34 0.90
CA TRP A 332 -5.27 -9.37 1.86
C TRP A 332 -5.74 -8.75 3.19
N MET A 333 -5.02 -7.74 3.69
CA MET A 333 -5.34 -7.08 4.96
C MET A 333 -6.67 -6.31 4.90
N THR A 334 -7.03 -5.74 3.75
CA THR A 334 -8.29 -5.01 3.52
C THR A 334 -9.45 -5.88 3.04
N GLY A 335 -9.22 -7.19 2.82
CA GLY A 335 -10.24 -8.16 2.42
C GLY A 335 -10.49 -8.28 0.92
N ARG A 336 -9.58 -7.79 0.08
CA ARG A 336 -9.72 -7.68 -1.37
C ARG A 336 -8.55 -8.29 -2.13
N PRO A 337 -8.20 -9.58 -1.91
CA PRO A 337 -7.03 -10.17 -2.53
C PRO A 337 -7.07 -10.05 -4.06
N LEU A 338 -5.90 -9.73 -4.66
CA LEU A 338 -5.74 -9.60 -6.10
C LEU A 338 -6.21 -10.87 -6.82
N ILE A 339 -7.04 -10.68 -7.84
CA ILE A 339 -7.41 -11.74 -8.79
C ILE A 339 -6.23 -12.09 -9.70
N ILE A 340 -6.20 -13.33 -10.19
CA ILE A 340 -5.09 -13.86 -10.99
C ILE A 340 -4.87 -13.01 -12.27
N GLU A 341 -5.95 -12.49 -12.85
CA GLU A 341 -5.92 -11.66 -14.06
C GLU A 341 -5.25 -10.29 -13.85
N ALA A 342 -5.18 -9.81 -12.60
CA ALA A 342 -4.55 -8.53 -12.27
C ALA A 342 -3.02 -8.64 -12.07
N TYR A 343 -2.48 -9.84 -11.86
CA TYR A 343 -1.06 -10.03 -11.58
C TYR A 343 -0.13 -9.54 -12.71
N PRO A 344 -0.40 -9.76 -14.01
CA PRO A 344 0.48 -9.27 -15.07
C PRO A 344 0.63 -7.73 -15.05
N GLU A 345 -0.48 -7.01 -14.89
CA GLU A 345 -0.48 -5.55 -14.77
C GLU A 345 0.27 -5.11 -13.50
N PHE A 346 -0.05 -5.73 -12.35
CA PHE A 346 0.60 -5.48 -11.06
C PHE A 346 2.11 -5.70 -11.08
N LEU A 347 2.60 -6.80 -11.66
CA LEU A 347 4.04 -7.11 -11.69
C LEU A 347 4.78 -6.15 -12.61
N LEU A 348 4.17 -5.76 -13.73
CA LEU A 348 4.79 -4.83 -14.68
C LEU A 348 4.86 -3.41 -14.10
N THR A 349 3.75 -2.91 -13.56
CA THR A 349 3.72 -1.59 -12.90
C THR A 349 4.56 -1.59 -11.62
N GLY A 350 4.53 -2.69 -10.85
CA GLY A 350 5.35 -2.89 -9.66
C GLY A 350 6.84 -2.87 -9.97
N LEU A 351 7.29 -3.63 -10.96
CA LEU A 351 8.69 -3.60 -11.41
C LEU A 351 9.08 -2.20 -11.88
N ALA A 352 8.26 -1.55 -12.69
CA ALA A 352 8.54 -0.19 -13.16
C ALA A 352 8.60 0.83 -12.00
N SER A 353 7.72 0.71 -11.01
CA SER A 353 7.70 1.58 -9.84
C SER A 353 8.96 1.45 -8.98
N THR A 354 9.59 0.27 -8.94
CA THR A 354 10.79 0.04 -8.10
C THR A 354 12.04 0.80 -8.56
N PHE A 355 11.98 1.45 -9.72
CA PHE A 355 12.97 2.43 -10.17
C PHE A 355 12.89 3.75 -9.38
N MET A 356 11.75 4.05 -8.76
CA MET A 356 11.57 5.14 -7.81
C MET A 356 12.15 4.76 -6.43
N GLU A 357 12.28 5.74 -5.53
CA GLU A 357 12.63 5.49 -4.14
C GLU A 357 11.51 4.70 -3.43
N GLY A 358 11.86 3.78 -2.51
CA GLY A 358 10.96 2.76 -1.97
C GLY A 358 9.58 3.26 -1.49
N VAL A 359 9.54 4.33 -0.69
CA VAL A 359 8.28 4.91 -0.21
C VAL A 359 7.47 5.53 -1.34
N MET A 360 8.11 6.23 -2.29
CA MET A 360 7.44 6.83 -3.44
C MET A 360 6.90 5.75 -4.38
N ALA A 361 7.69 4.71 -4.64
CA ALA A 361 7.28 3.54 -5.43
C ALA A 361 6.02 2.90 -4.84
N MET A 362 6.01 2.71 -3.51
CA MET A 362 4.87 2.11 -2.83
C MET A 362 3.64 3.03 -2.81
N THR A 363 3.84 4.32 -2.54
CA THR A 363 2.76 5.32 -2.57
C THR A 363 2.12 5.37 -3.95
N PHE A 364 2.93 5.39 -5.00
CA PHE A 364 2.49 5.29 -6.37
C PHE A 364 1.68 4.00 -6.62
N MET A 365 2.15 2.84 -6.16
CA MET A 365 1.42 1.57 -6.33
C MET A 365 0.10 1.53 -5.58
N ILE A 366 0.05 2.06 -4.35
CA ILE A 366 -1.16 2.15 -3.52
C ILE A 366 -2.18 3.06 -4.20
N ASN A 367 -1.76 4.26 -4.63
CA ASN A 367 -2.62 5.21 -5.34
C ASN A 367 -3.10 4.62 -6.68
N ARG A 368 -2.21 3.96 -7.43
CA ARG A 368 -2.53 3.32 -8.71
C ARG A 368 -3.58 2.22 -8.56
N LEU A 369 -3.56 1.50 -7.44
CA LEU A 369 -4.52 0.44 -7.11
C LEU A 369 -5.71 0.95 -6.29
N ASN A 370 -5.85 2.27 -6.09
CA ASN A 370 -6.95 2.90 -5.35
C ASN A 370 -7.07 2.41 -3.89
N LEU A 371 -5.94 2.04 -3.30
CA LEU A 371 -5.82 1.60 -1.91
C LEU A 371 -5.76 2.82 -0.97
N SER A 372 -6.11 2.63 0.31
CA SER A 372 -6.15 3.73 1.29
C SER A 372 -4.77 4.27 1.62
N ASN A 373 -4.68 5.59 1.80
CA ASN A 373 -3.48 6.29 2.25
C ASN A 373 -2.95 5.80 3.62
N GLN A 374 -3.80 5.19 4.46
CA GLN A 374 -3.34 4.58 5.72
C GLN A 374 -2.36 3.42 5.48
N LEU A 375 -2.45 2.75 4.31
CA LEU A 375 -1.51 1.71 3.92
C LEU A 375 -0.14 2.29 3.55
N VAL A 376 -0.08 3.55 3.12
CA VAL A 376 1.18 4.28 2.90
C VAL A 376 1.87 4.47 4.25
N ASP A 377 1.16 4.96 5.26
CA ASP A 377 1.69 5.15 6.62
C ASP A 377 2.15 3.82 7.23
N LEU A 378 1.37 2.75 7.03
CA LEU A 378 1.75 1.41 7.45
C LEU A 378 3.04 0.95 6.74
N TYR A 379 3.13 1.13 5.42
CA TYR A 379 4.32 0.77 4.67
C TYR A 379 5.54 1.56 5.16
N VAL A 380 5.42 2.87 5.30
CA VAL A 380 6.49 3.75 5.80
C VAL A 380 6.97 3.29 7.17
N THR A 381 6.04 2.88 8.03
CA THR A 381 6.38 2.31 9.35
C THR A 381 7.15 1.01 9.20
N LEU A 382 6.70 0.08 8.35
CA LEU A 382 7.39 -1.20 8.11
C LEU A 382 8.74 -1.03 7.42
N ASP A 383 8.86 -0.06 6.52
CA ASP A 383 10.10 0.30 5.81
C ASP A 383 11.14 0.95 6.77
N GLN A 384 10.73 1.37 7.96
CA GLN A 384 11.65 1.79 9.03
C GLN A 384 12.06 0.64 9.98
N THR A 385 11.50 -0.55 9.79
CA THR A 385 11.71 -1.73 10.65
C THR A 385 12.67 -2.76 10.03
N ILE A 386 12.57 -4.02 10.46
CA ILE A 386 13.43 -5.11 10.02
C ILE A 386 13.25 -5.46 8.54
N ILE A 387 12.09 -5.15 7.95
CA ILE A 387 11.78 -5.48 6.54
C ILE A 387 12.73 -4.76 5.59
N ALA A 388 12.91 -3.44 5.71
CA ALA A 388 13.83 -2.70 4.84
C ALA A 388 15.29 -3.14 5.00
N ARG A 389 15.67 -3.52 6.23
CA ARG A 389 17.02 -4.03 6.53
C ARG A 389 17.27 -5.37 5.83
N LEU A 390 16.30 -6.27 5.84
CA LEU A 390 16.35 -7.55 5.13
C LEU A 390 16.25 -7.37 3.62
N GLY A 391 15.45 -6.42 3.15
CA GLY A 391 15.40 -5.98 1.75
C GLY A 391 16.77 -5.51 1.27
N THR A 392 17.43 -4.63 2.03
CA THR A 392 18.80 -4.16 1.74
C THR A 392 19.80 -5.31 1.69
N LEU A 393 19.70 -6.27 2.60
CA LEU A 393 20.58 -7.44 2.65
C LEU A 393 20.40 -8.32 1.40
N LEU A 394 19.16 -8.54 0.95
CA LEU A 394 18.85 -9.20 -0.30
C LEU A 394 19.35 -8.41 -1.52
N GLU A 395 19.18 -7.10 -1.52
CA GLU A 395 19.67 -6.21 -2.58
C GLU A 395 21.20 -6.35 -2.74
N CYS A 396 21.94 -6.28 -1.63
CA CYS A 396 23.39 -6.48 -1.62
C CYS A 396 23.81 -7.83 -2.21
N SER A 397 23.13 -8.91 -1.80
CA SER A 397 23.40 -10.26 -2.29
C SER A 397 23.06 -10.42 -3.77
N SER A 398 21.99 -9.78 -4.24
CA SER A 398 21.56 -9.83 -5.64
C SER A 398 22.55 -9.09 -6.54
N VAL A 399 23.02 -7.91 -6.14
CA VAL A 399 24.02 -7.16 -6.91
C VAL A 399 25.39 -7.84 -6.89
N PHE A 400 25.84 -8.34 -5.73
CA PHE A 400 27.07 -9.13 -5.67
C PHE A 400 27.01 -10.31 -6.64
N SER A 401 25.90 -11.07 -6.61
CA SER A 401 25.68 -12.22 -7.48
C SER A 401 25.65 -11.82 -8.95
N LEU A 402 24.94 -10.74 -9.30
CA LEU A 402 24.85 -10.24 -10.67
C LEU A 402 26.25 -9.87 -11.18
N VAL A 403 26.98 -9.03 -10.44
CA VAL A 403 28.30 -8.54 -10.89
C VAL A 403 29.29 -9.68 -11.03
N ILE A 404 29.35 -10.62 -10.08
CA ILE A 404 30.32 -11.74 -10.15
C ILE A 404 30.00 -12.70 -11.30
N ILE A 405 28.72 -13.05 -11.51
CA ILE A 405 28.27 -13.92 -12.60
C ILE A 405 28.53 -13.23 -13.94
N SER A 406 28.09 -11.99 -14.10
CA SER A 406 28.25 -11.24 -15.35
C SER A 406 29.72 -10.99 -15.70
N THR A 407 30.56 -10.69 -14.70
CA THR A 407 32.02 -10.57 -14.90
C THR A 407 32.63 -11.90 -15.33
N TRP A 408 32.25 -13.00 -14.67
CA TRP A 408 32.76 -14.33 -15.01
C TRP A 408 32.41 -14.74 -16.44
N ILE A 409 31.16 -14.54 -16.85
CA ILE A 409 30.69 -14.80 -18.21
C ILE A 409 31.41 -13.88 -19.21
N SER A 410 31.67 -12.62 -18.85
CA SER A 410 32.37 -11.68 -19.73
C SER A 410 33.80 -12.10 -20.05
N LEU A 411 34.50 -12.72 -19.11
CA LEU A 411 35.90 -13.17 -19.27
C LEU A 411 36.05 -14.40 -20.19
N GLY A 412 35.00 -14.82 -20.89
CA GLY A 412 35.06 -15.87 -21.92
C GLY A 412 35.09 -17.31 -21.38
N ASN A 413 34.95 -17.51 -20.07
CA ASN A 413 35.04 -18.80 -19.41
C ASN A 413 33.68 -19.55 -19.36
N THR A 414 33.01 -19.70 -20.50
CA THR A 414 31.74 -20.43 -20.62
C THR A 414 31.94 -21.79 -21.31
N HIS A 415 32.56 -22.76 -20.63
CA HIS A 415 32.55 -24.15 -21.06
C HIS A 415 32.15 -25.06 -19.89
N GLU A 416 31.12 -25.89 -20.11
CA GLU A 416 30.77 -27.10 -19.34
C GLU A 416 30.23 -26.97 -17.88
N GLN A 417 29.36 -26.01 -17.55
CA GLN A 417 28.76 -25.97 -16.19
C GLN A 417 27.22 -25.86 -16.09
N GLN A 418 26.46 -25.93 -17.19
CA GLN A 418 24.98 -25.89 -17.11
C GLN A 418 24.37 -27.02 -16.24
N GLN A 419 25.03 -28.18 -16.13
CA GLN A 419 24.60 -29.28 -15.26
C GLN A 419 24.71 -28.98 -13.74
N ARG A 420 25.32 -27.85 -13.35
CA ARG A 420 25.52 -27.46 -11.94
C ARG A 420 24.46 -26.52 -11.38
N LEU A 421 23.42 -26.18 -12.15
CA LEU A 421 22.29 -25.37 -11.68
C LEU A 421 21.20 -26.17 -10.95
N LEU A 422 21.24 -27.51 -11.04
CA LEU A 422 20.26 -28.38 -10.41
C LEU A 422 20.12 -28.12 -8.88
N PRO A 423 21.22 -27.97 -8.09
CA PRO A 423 21.10 -27.64 -6.67
C PRO A 423 20.45 -26.27 -6.42
N ALA A 424 20.70 -25.28 -7.29
CA ALA A 424 20.08 -23.96 -7.18
C ALA A 424 18.58 -24.03 -7.50
N ALA A 425 18.19 -24.75 -8.55
CA ALA A 425 16.80 -24.98 -8.90
C ALA A 425 16.03 -25.73 -7.79
N ILE A 426 16.63 -26.79 -7.24
CA ILE A 426 16.07 -27.52 -6.08
C ILE A 426 15.96 -26.60 -4.87
N SER A 427 16.97 -25.76 -4.61
CA SER A 427 16.92 -24.81 -3.49
C SER A 427 15.79 -23.80 -3.62
N TYR A 428 15.37 -23.44 -4.84
CA TYR A 428 14.24 -22.54 -5.04
C TYR A 428 12.90 -23.15 -4.57
N LEU A 429 12.76 -24.49 -4.57
CA LEU A 429 11.61 -25.19 -3.98
C LEU A 429 11.49 -24.99 -2.46
N SER A 430 12.54 -24.50 -1.79
CA SER A 430 12.44 -24.13 -0.37
C SER A 430 11.50 -22.94 -0.14
N ILE A 431 11.28 -22.07 -1.13
CA ILE A 431 10.36 -20.93 -1.03
C ILE A 431 8.90 -21.39 -0.85
N PRO A 432 8.29 -22.15 -1.79
CA PRO A 432 6.92 -22.61 -1.62
C PRO A 432 6.75 -23.50 -0.38
N LEU A 433 7.76 -24.32 -0.03
CA LEU A 433 7.75 -25.09 1.20
C LEU A 433 7.68 -24.16 2.43
N PHE A 434 8.54 -23.15 2.51
CA PHE A 434 8.54 -22.17 3.60
C PHE A 434 7.20 -21.43 3.69
N ILE A 435 6.67 -20.96 2.56
CA ILE A 435 5.37 -20.29 2.47
C ILE A 435 4.25 -21.20 3.00
N ALA A 436 4.20 -22.45 2.57
CA ALA A 436 3.22 -23.43 3.05
C ALA A 436 3.38 -23.71 4.55
N THR A 437 4.61 -23.73 5.06
CA THR A 437 4.90 -23.94 6.48
C THR A 437 4.38 -22.77 7.31
N ILE A 438 4.65 -21.53 6.88
CA ILE A 438 4.16 -20.31 7.53
C ILE A 438 2.63 -20.28 7.50
N ASN A 439 2.01 -20.56 6.35
CA ASN A 439 0.56 -20.65 6.23
C ASN A 439 -0.03 -21.68 7.20
N ALA A 440 0.53 -22.88 7.29
CA ALA A 440 0.10 -23.93 8.20
C ALA A 440 0.24 -23.53 9.68
N ILE A 441 1.30 -22.79 10.04
CA ILE A 441 1.50 -22.25 11.39
C ILE A 441 0.41 -21.24 11.73
N PHE A 442 0.17 -20.25 10.87
CA PHE A 442 -0.79 -19.18 11.15
C PHE A 442 -2.26 -19.62 11.02
N ASN A 443 -2.57 -20.66 10.23
CA ASN A 443 -3.90 -21.26 10.21
C ASN A 443 -4.26 -21.99 11.52
N ARG A 444 -3.27 -22.34 12.37
CA ARG A 444 -3.52 -22.87 13.71
C ARG A 444 -3.77 -21.77 14.75
N VAL A 445 -3.42 -20.53 14.43
CA VAL A 445 -3.67 -19.38 15.30
C VAL A 445 -5.10 -18.89 15.03
N PRO A 446 -5.95 -18.74 16.06
CA PRO A 446 -7.30 -18.21 15.85
C PRO A 446 -7.21 -16.83 15.19
N ALA A 447 -8.08 -16.61 14.19
CA ALA A 447 -8.11 -15.34 13.49
C ALA A 447 -8.26 -14.19 14.51
N PRO A 448 -7.44 -13.12 14.41
CA PRO A 448 -7.57 -11.98 15.29
C PRO A 448 -8.96 -11.39 15.15
N VAL A 449 -9.53 -10.98 16.28
CA VAL A 449 -10.85 -10.36 16.36
C VAL A 449 -10.97 -9.25 15.32
N ASN A 450 -12.10 -9.20 14.60
CA ASN A 450 -12.38 -8.12 13.66
C ASN A 450 -12.69 -6.85 14.45
N TRP A 451 -11.63 -6.11 14.78
CA TRP A 451 -11.71 -4.89 15.57
C TRP A 451 -12.62 -3.84 14.92
N GLU A 452 -12.70 -3.77 13.59
CA GLU A 452 -13.61 -2.84 12.89
C GLU A 452 -15.07 -3.23 13.10
N LYS A 453 -15.36 -4.52 13.09
CA LYS A 453 -16.70 -5.02 13.42
C LYS A 453 -17.06 -4.76 14.87
N GLU A 454 -16.14 -5.01 15.80
CA GLU A 454 -16.36 -4.69 17.21
C GLU A 454 -16.53 -3.20 17.42
N GLN A 455 -15.70 -2.37 16.79
CA GLN A 455 -15.80 -0.93 16.84
C GLN A 455 -17.16 -0.48 16.32
N MET A 456 -17.58 -0.89 15.12
CA MET A 456 -18.88 -0.52 14.57
C MET A 456 -20.02 -0.96 15.50
N LEU A 457 -19.95 -2.16 16.07
CA LEU A 457 -21.01 -2.68 16.94
C LEU A 457 -20.95 -2.14 18.37
N SER A 458 -19.90 -1.44 18.79
CA SER A 458 -19.75 -0.91 20.16
C SER A 458 -19.68 0.62 20.24
N GLN A 459 -19.34 1.29 19.14
CA GLN A 459 -19.12 2.74 19.13
C GLN A 459 -20.39 3.51 19.48
N GLY A 460 -20.21 4.58 20.26
CA GLY A 460 -21.26 5.52 20.66
C GLY A 460 -21.39 6.67 19.65
N PHE A 461 -22.16 7.69 20.01
CA PHE A 461 -22.26 8.91 19.20
C PHE A 461 -20.97 9.74 19.28
N ALA A 462 -20.63 10.42 18.18
CA ALA A 462 -19.43 11.25 18.09
C ALA A 462 -19.61 12.63 18.73
N VAL A 463 -20.80 13.20 18.59
CA VAL A 463 -21.17 14.58 18.94
C VAL A 463 -22.42 14.59 19.82
N ALA A 464 -23.44 13.78 19.50
CA ALA A 464 -24.70 13.78 20.27
C ALA A 464 -24.52 13.20 21.68
N LYS A 465 -25.18 13.80 22.68
CA LYS A 465 -25.10 13.38 24.09
C LYS A 465 -26.27 12.51 24.57
N GLY A 466 -27.28 12.31 23.72
CA GLY A 466 -28.51 11.59 24.05
C GLY A 466 -28.50 10.09 23.72
N THR A 467 -29.55 9.38 24.14
CA THR A 467 -29.82 7.99 23.70
C THR A 467 -30.99 7.95 22.75
N ALA A 468 -30.89 7.19 21.66
CA ALA A 468 -32.02 6.94 20.78
C ALA A 468 -32.70 5.61 21.13
N LYS A 469 -34.03 5.59 21.14
CA LYS A 469 -34.85 4.39 21.30
C LYS A 469 -35.90 4.33 20.19
N ILE A 470 -36.20 3.10 19.76
CA ILE A 470 -37.29 2.86 18.82
C ILE A 470 -38.59 2.97 19.60
N ASP A 471 -39.47 3.85 19.17
CA ASP A 471 -40.83 3.91 19.67
C ASP A 471 -41.68 2.82 18.97
N LEU A 472 -42.24 1.93 19.78
CA LEU A 472 -43.16 0.88 19.36
C LEU A 472 -44.63 1.29 19.53
N SER A 473 -44.90 2.49 20.08
CA SER A 473 -46.24 3.00 20.28
C SER A 473 -46.93 3.32 18.94
N HIS A 474 -48.22 2.98 18.84
CA HIS A 474 -49.04 3.23 17.65
C HIS A 474 -49.83 4.55 17.77
N THR A 475 -49.22 5.59 18.31
CA THR A 475 -49.82 6.93 18.36
C THR A 475 -50.02 7.47 16.95
N LYS A 476 -51.27 7.66 16.55
CA LYS A 476 -51.64 8.22 15.25
C LYS A 476 -51.30 9.71 15.19
N ILE A 477 -50.63 10.13 14.12
CA ILE A 477 -50.33 11.55 13.87
C ILE A 477 -51.38 12.11 12.90
N SER A 478 -52.11 13.14 13.33
CA SER A 478 -53.14 13.81 12.52
C SER A 478 -52.56 14.68 11.41
N GLU A 479 -51.42 15.33 11.67
CA GLU A 479 -50.72 16.22 10.73
C GLU A 479 -49.21 15.92 10.67
N PRO A 480 -48.80 14.91 9.89
CA PRO A 480 -47.39 14.59 9.69
C PRO A 480 -46.61 15.76 9.10
N GLY A 481 -45.45 16.07 9.68
CA GLY A 481 -44.53 17.11 9.20
C GLY A 481 -44.95 18.56 9.50
N SER A 482 -46.08 18.78 10.17
CA SER A 482 -46.53 20.11 10.60
C SER A 482 -45.61 20.67 11.70
N TRP A 483 -44.85 21.72 11.37
CA TRP A 483 -43.93 22.35 12.32
C TRP A 483 -44.62 22.88 13.58
N GLN A 484 -45.81 23.46 13.41
CA GLN A 484 -46.61 23.98 14.54
C GLN A 484 -47.00 22.86 15.50
N ARG A 485 -47.42 21.69 14.97
CA ARG A 485 -47.71 20.50 15.78
C ARG A 485 -46.45 20.02 16.52
N ILE A 486 -45.33 19.90 15.81
CA ILE A 486 -44.06 19.43 16.37
C ILE A 486 -43.62 20.31 17.54
N LYS A 487 -43.64 21.65 17.38
CA LYS A 487 -43.29 22.58 18.46
C LYS A 487 -44.29 22.54 19.62
N LYS A 488 -45.59 22.43 19.35
CA LYS A 488 -46.62 22.35 20.40
C LYS A 488 -46.50 21.09 21.25
N GLN A 489 -46.19 19.95 20.62
CA GLN A 489 -46.03 18.67 21.31
C GLN A 489 -44.62 18.49 21.90
N GLY A 490 -43.64 19.26 21.42
CA GLY A 490 -42.24 19.10 21.80
C GLY A 490 -41.63 17.78 21.32
N ILE A 491 -42.25 17.09 20.36
CA ILE A 491 -41.83 15.76 19.88
C ILE A 491 -41.77 15.77 18.36
N ILE A 492 -40.67 15.27 17.81
CA ILE A 492 -40.50 15.00 16.38
C ILE A 492 -40.36 13.49 16.14
N HIS A 493 -41.15 12.96 15.21
CA HIS A 493 -41.15 11.53 14.91
C HIS A 493 -40.37 11.26 13.62
N TYR A 494 -39.32 10.47 13.69
CA TYR A 494 -38.47 10.14 12.56
C TYR A 494 -38.73 8.74 12.02
N CYS A 495 -38.93 8.63 10.71
CA CYS A 495 -38.97 7.35 10.02
C CYS A 495 -37.57 6.85 9.70
N ILE A 496 -37.23 5.66 10.20
CA ILE A 496 -35.94 5.01 9.98
C ILE A 496 -36.09 3.58 9.45
N MET A 497 -35.09 3.15 8.69
CA MET A 497 -34.94 1.76 8.29
C MET A 497 -34.22 0.96 9.38
N ARG A 498 -34.64 -0.29 9.56
CA ARG A 498 -33.98 -1.24 10.48
C ARG A 498 -32.76 -1.87 9.80
N ASN A 499 -31.65 -2.00 10.53
CA ASN A 499 -30.42 -2.66 10.07
C ASN A 499 -29.85 -2.02 8.78
N ASP A 500 -29.95 -0.70 8.67
CA ASP A 500 -29.43 0.07 7.54
C ASP A 500 -28.03 0.57 7.87
N TYR A 501 -27.06 -0.34 7.99
CA TYR A 501 -25.69 -0.03 8.36
C TYR A 501 -25.00 0.88 7.32
N PRO A 502 -24.18 1.87 7.74
CA PRO A 502 -23.94 2.34 9.10
C PRO A 502 -24.88 3.49 9.53
N MET A 503 -26.01 3.67 8.82
CA MET A 503 -26.93 4.80 8.98
C MET A 503 -27.86 4.67 10.18
N SER A 504 -28.47 3.50 10.38
CA SER A 504 -29.44 3.25 11.46
C SER A 504 -29.50 1.76 11.80
N TYR A 505 -29.03 1.40 12.99
CA TYR A 505 -28.99 0.01 13.47
C TYR A 505 -28.94 -0.05 15.00
N LYS A 506 -29.03 -1.27 15.55
CA LYS A 506 -28.82 -1.51 16.97
C LYS A 506 -27.40 -2.03 17.21
N ASN A 507 -26.70 -1.40 18.14
CA ASN A 507 -25.37 -1.84 18.55
C ASN A 507 -25.45 -3.10 19.45
N SER A 508 -24.30 -3.64 19.88
CA SER A 508 -24.22 -4.84 20.73
C SER A 508 -24.93 -4.67 22.08
N SER A 509 -25.01 -3.43 22.60
CA SER A 509 -25.75 -3.08 23.81
C SER A 509 -27.27 -2.92 23.58
N GLY A 510 -27.75 -3.08 22.34
CA GLY A 510 -29.15 -2.94 21.96
C GLY A 510 -29.65 -1.50 21.76
N ASN A 511 -28.75 -0.51 21.87
CA ASN A 511 -29.05 0.91 21.67
C ASN A 511 -29.17 1.23 20.17
N LEU A 512 -30.12 2.10 19.81
CA LEU A 512 -30.26 2.58 18.44
C LEU A 512 -29.16 3.61 18.15
N VAL A 513 -28.35 3.36 17.14
CA VAL A 513 -27.19 4.18 16.76
C VAL A 513 -27.06 4.27 15.24
N GLY A 514 -26.10 5.08 14.78
CA GLY A 514 -25.77 5.27 13.37
C GLY A 514 -25.84 6.73 12.95
N LEU A 515 -25.32 6.99 11.75
CA LEU A 515 -25.18 8.34 11.21
C LEU A 515 -26.50 9.11 11.14
N ASP A 516 -27.56 8.48 10.61
CA ASP A 516 -28.84 9.16 10.46
C ASP A 516 -29.54 9.34 11.81
N ILE A 517 -29.30 8.44 12.77
CA ILE A 517 -29.79 8.57 14.15
C ILE A 517 -29.14 9.75 14.84
N GLU A 518 -27.82 9.89 14.73
CA GLU A 518 -27.07 10.98 15.36
C GLU A 518 -27.49 12.35 14.82
N ILE A 519 -27.65 12.48 13.49
CA ILE A 519 -28.16 13.72 12.89
C ILE A 519 -29.56 14.05 13.41
N GLY A 520 -30.45 13.05 13.53
CA GLY A 520 -31.79 13.25 14.09
C GLY A 520 -31.78 13.68 15.56
N LEU A 521 -30.86 13.12 16.37
CA LEU A 521 -30.69 13.53 17.76
C LEU A 521 -30.21 14.97 17.87
N LEU A 522 -29.20 15.36 17.10
CA LEU A 522 -28.65 16.72 17.11
C LEU A 522 -29.69 17.75 16.68
N PHE A 523 -30.44 17.48 15.61
CA PHE A 523 -31.51 18.38 15.19
C PHE A 523 -32.56 18.54 16.29
N ALA A 524 -33.00 17.45 16.91
CA ALA A 524 -34.00 17.52 17.97
C ALA A 524 -33.48 18.29 19.19
N GLU A 525 -32.24 18.03 19.62
CA GLU A 525 -31.59 18.71 20.73
C GLU A 525 -31.51 20.24 20.49
N GLU A 526 -30.97 20.67 19.35
CA GLU A 526 -30.82 22.09 19.03
C GLU A 526 -32.16 22.82 18.82
N MET A 527 -33.20 22.10 18.41
CA MET A 527 -34.55 22.65 18.24
C MET A 527 -35.39 22.62 19.54
N GLY A 528 -34.86 22.06 20.63
CA GLY A 528 -35.56 21.87 21.90
C GLY A 528 -36.72 20.87 21.79
N LEU A 529 -36.52 19.78 21.06
CA LEU A 529 -37.49 18.73 20.78
C LEU A 529 -37.01 17.38 21.32
N LYS A 530 -37.95 16.50 21.66
CA LYS A 530 -37.68 15.10 21.96
C LYS A 530 -37.78 14.27 20.66
N PRO A 531 -36.74 13.52 20.29
CA PRO A 531 -36.76 12.66 19.11
C PRO A 531 -37.42 11.30 19.41
N GLU A 532 -38.31 10.85 18.53
CA GLU A 532 -38.89 9.50 18.57
C GLU A 532 -38.69 8.78 17.23
N PHE A 533 -38.10 7.59 17.27
CA PHE A 533 -37.72 6.87 16.05
C PHE A 533 -38.70 5.74 15.77
N LYS A 534 -39.33 5.77 14.59
CA LYS A 534 -40.30 4.76 14.15
C LYS A 534 -39.77 3.99 12.95
N LEU A 535 -39.98 2.67 12.99
CA LEU A 535 -39.54 1.77 11.92
C LEU A 535 -40.51 1.81 10.74
N PHE A 536 -39.99 1.91 9.52
CA PHE A 536 -40.74 1.59 8.31
C PHE A 536 -40.11 0.42 7.57
N LYS A 537 -40.95 -0.41 6.93
CA LYS A 537 -40.51 -1.67 6.31
C LYS A 537 -40.12 -1.52 4.83
N SER A 538 -40.84 -0.70 4.07
CA SER A 538 -40.58 -0.31 2.66
C SER A 538 -41.78 0.52 2.15
N PHE A 539 -41.64 1.21 1.01
CA PHE A 539 -42.78 1.70 0.24
C PHE A 539 -43.49 0.49 -0.38
N ASN A 540 -44.41 -0.12 0.36
CA ASN A 540 -45.07 -1.41 0.08
C ASN A 540 -45.78 -1.56 -1.29
N LYS A 541 -45.76 -0.56 -2.18
CA LYS A 541 -46.29 -0.65 -3.55
C LYS A 541 -45.44 0.20 -4.52
N PRO A 542 -45.21 -0.26 -5.76
CA PRO A 542 -44.61 0.59 -6.79
C PRO A 542 -45.40 1.90 -6.89
N ILE A 543 -44.68 3.02 -6.83
CA ILE A 543 -45.21 4.38 -6.60
C ILE A 543 -46.11 4.89 -7.77
N GLY A 544 -46.48 4.02 -8.72
CA GLY A 544 -47.12 4.36 -9.99
C GLY A 544 -48.63 4.59 -10.01
N LYS A 545 -49.45 4.20 -9.01
CA LYS A 545 -50.92 4.15 -9.22
C LYS A 545 -51.84 5.07 -8.39
N SER A 546 -51.36 5.88 -7.44
CA SER A 546 -52.25 6.88 -6.77
C SER A 546 -51.50 8.06 -6.15
N THR A 547 -52.13 9.24 -6.16
CA THR A 547 -51.74 10.49 -5.47
C THR A 547 -52.17 10.53 -4.01
N LYS A 548 -53.13 9.68 -3.58
CA LYS A 548 -53.50 9.49 -2.15
C LYS A 548 -52.41 8.82 -1.31
N LEU A 549 -51.27 8.44 -1.91
CA LEU A 549 -50.24 7.62 -1.27
C LEU A 549 -49.30 8.38 -0.33
N SER A 550 -49.04 9.68 -0.53
CA SER A 550 -48.01 10.40 0.24
C SER A 550 -48.45 10.74 1.67
N LYS A 551 -49.65 11.33 1.84
CA LYS A 551 -50.30 11.45 3.16
C LYS A 551 -50.45 10.09 3.83
N ASN A 552 -50.90 9.09 3.06
CA ASN A 552 -51.08 7.74 3.59
C ASN A 552 -49.75 7.10 4.04
N PHE A 553 -48.60 7.42 3.45
CA PHE A 553 -47.31 6.85 3.89
C PHE A 553 -46.91 7.37 5.27
N PHE A 554 -46.78 8.69 5.44
CA PHE A 554 -46.36 9.28 6.71
C PHE A 554 -47.42 9.12 7.82
N ALA A 555 -48.70 9.21 7.47
CA ALA A 555 -49.79 8.95 8.41
C ALA A 555 -49.93 7.46 8.78
N SER A 556 -49.61 6.51 7.89
CA SER A 556 -49.63 5.08 8.24
C SER A 556 -48.42 4.64 9.07
N HIS A 557 -47.28 5.32 8.91
CA HIS A 557 -46.05 5.05 9.66
C HIS A 557 -45.88 5.97 10.87
N ASN A 558 -46.84 6.88 11.11
CA ASN A 558 -46.89 7.81 12.22
C ASN A 558 -45.59 8.62 12.40
N CYS A 559 -45.00 9.13 11.32
CA CYS A 559 -43.74 9.88 11.36
C CYS A 559 -43.83 11.20 10.57
N ASP A 560 -42.94 12.14 10.88
CA ASP A 560 -42.92 13.50 10.33
C ASP A 560 -42.00 13.66 9.12
N MET A 561 -40.88 12.95 9.13
CA MET A 561 -39.92 12.92 8.03
C MET A 561 -39.12 11.61 8.07
N THR A 562 -38.51 11.23 6.95
CA THR A 562 -37.55 10.12 6.91
C THR A 562 -36.15 10.59 7.23
N LEU A 563 -35.41 9.85 8.05
CA LEU A 563 -33.97 10.09 8.22
C LEU A 563 -33.12 9.21 7.29
N SER A 564 -33.53 7.96 7.09
CA SER A 564 -32.85 7.01 6.21
C SER A 564 -32.91 7.45 4.75
N ASN A 565 -31.77 7.40 4.05
CA ASN A 565 -31.72 7.77 2.63
C ASN A 565 -32.59 6.82 1.77
N VAL A 566 -33.57 7.41 1.10
CA VAL A 566 -34.39 6.75 0.10
C VAL A 566 -33.90 7.25 -1.26
N ILE A 567 -33.27 6.39 -2.06
CA ILE A 567 -32.88 6.76 -3.43
C ILE A 567 -34.18 7.03 -4.22
N THR A 568 -34.49 8.30 -4.42
CA THR A 568 -35.75 8.75 -5.01
C THR A 568 -35.65 8.79 -6.54
N SER A 569 -36.65 8.24 -7.24
CA SER A 569 -36.81 8.49 -8.69
C SER A 569 -37.59 9.78 -8.95
N HIS A 570 -37.52 10.31 -10.18
CA HIS A 570 -38.32 11.47 -10.60
C HIS A 570 -39.82 11.33 -10.30
N LYS A 571 -40.36 10.09 -10.33
CA LYS A 571 -41.77 9.79 -10.00
C LYS A 571 -42.09 9.87 -8.50
N VAL A 572 -41.08 9.77 -7.64
CA VAL A 572 -41.21 9.90 -6.17
C VAL A 572 -41.17 11.37 -5.78
N ILE A 573 -40.28 12.15 -6.41
CA ILE A 573 -40.13 13.59 -6.15
C ILE A 573 -41.42 14.36 -6.46
N SER A 574 -42.23 13.92 -7.43
CA SER A 574 -43.53 14.56 -7.70
C SER A 574 -44.60 14.34 -6.63
N LYS A 575 -44.35 13.47 -5.64
CA LYS A 575 -45.33 13.09 -4.59
C LYS A 575 -44.88 13.41 -3.17
N PHE A 576 -43.63 13.83 -2.99
CA PHE A 576 -43.03 14.12 -1.70
C PHE A 576 -42.19 15.38 -1.80
N LEU A 577 -42.03 16.10 -0.69
CA LEU A 577 -40.95 17.07 -0.58
C LEU A 577 -39.63 16.33 -0.35
N SER A 578 -38.53 16.91 -0.83
CA SER A 578 -37.20 16.33 -0.72
C SER A 578 -36.21 17.37 -0.20
N THR A 579 -35.35 16.98 0.74
CA THR A 579 -34.27 17.83 1.25
C THR A 579 -33.20 18.08 0.18
N ARG A 580 -32.43 19.16 0.34
CA ARG A 580 -31.23 19.35 -0.47
C ARG A 580 -30.19 18.25 -0.15
N SER A 581 -29.47 17.81 -1.18
CA SER A 581 -28.32 16.91 -1.02
C SER A 581 -27.08 17.76 -0.78
N LEU A 582 -26.46 17.62 0.39
CA LEU A 582 -25.16 18.25 0.70
C LEU A 582 -23.98 17.28 0.50
N ARG A 583 -24.28 16.00 0.25
CA ARG A 583 -23.29 14.96 -0.06
C ARG A 583 -23.98 13.87 -0.86
N ASP A 584 -23.49 13.63 -2.06
CA ASP A 584 -23.98 12.53 -2.89
C ASP A 584 -23.27 11.22 -2.49
N LEU A 585 -23.98 10.11 -2.65
CA LEU A 585 -23.48 8.77 -2.32
C LEU A 585 -23.14 8.03 -3.61
N SER A 586 -22.04 7.32 -3.62
CA SER A 586 -21.60 6.59 -4.82
C SER A 586 -22.26 5.22 -4.92
N LEU A 587 -22.57 4.75 -6.12
CA LEU A 587 -23.12 3.42 -6.37
C LEU A 587 -22.02 2.37 -6.52
N SER A 588 -22.29 1.17 -6.00
CA SER A 588 -21.39 0.02 -6.06
C SER A 588 -22.17 -1.29 -6.09
N PHE A 589 -21.49 -2.35 -6.49
CA PHE A 589 -21.99 -3.71 -6.38
C PHE A 589 -21.33 -4.42 -5.20
N LEU A 590 -22.14 -5.15 -4.45
CA LEU A 590 -21.69 -6.09 -3.45
C LEU A 590 -21.84 -7.51 -4.00
N SER A 591 -20.81 -8.33 -3.85
CA SER A 591 -20.78 -9.70 -4.38
C SER A 591 -20.12 -10.67 -3.40
N LYS A 592 -20.44 -11.95 -3.52
CA LYS A 592 -19.76 -13.04 -2.78
C LYS A 592 -18.74 -13.78 -3.66
N GLN A 593 -18.96 -13.78 -4.97
CA GLN A 593 -18.14 -14.53 -5.91
C GLN A 593 -16.97 -13.68 -6.43
N PRO A 594 -15.72 -14.19 -6.39
CA PRO A 594 -14.51 -13.46 -6.83
C PRO A 594 -14.58 -12.91 -8.24
N GLN A 595 -15.22 -13.63 -9.16
CA GLN A 595 -15.29 -13.27 -10.58
C GLN A 595 -15.86 -11.86 -10.84
N PHE A 596 -16.73 -11.35 -9.95
CA PHE A 596 -17.36 -10.04 -10.12
C PHE A 596 -16.50 -8.86 -9.64
N SER A 597 -15.33 -9.10 -9.05
CA SER A 597 -14.37 -8.02 -8.78
C SER A 597 -13.64 -7.54 -10.03
N THR A 598 -13.80 -8.24 -11.16
CA THR A 598 -13.24 -7.83 -12.47
C THR A 598 -14.02 -6.69 -13.15
N ILE A 599 -15.21 -6.34 -12.66
CA ILE A 599 -16.06 -5.30 -13.23
C ILE A 599 -15.41 -3.94 -12.94
N LYS A 600 -14.68 -3.39 -13.90
CA LYS A 600 -14.06 -2.05 -13.79
C LYS A 600 -14.98 -0.97 -14.34
N GLN A 601 -15.77 -1.29 -15.37
CA GLN A 601 -16.69 -0.38 -16.03
C GLN A 601 -18.11 -0.91 -16.04
N TRP A 602 -19.10 -0.02 -16.16
CA TRP A 602 -20.51 -0.41 -16.28
C TRP A 602 -20.77 -1.37 -17.47
N ASN A 603 -20.05 -1.19 -18.58
CA ASN A 603 -20.18 -2.06 -19.75
C ASN A 603 -19.63 -3.48 -19.53
N ASP A 604 -18.79 -3.73 -18.51
CA ASP A 604 -18.29 -5.08 -18.21
C ASP A 604 -19.42 -6.02 -17.80
N LEU A 605 -20.55 -5.49 -17.32
CA LEU A 605 -21.73 -6.29 -16.97
C LEU A 605 -22.29 -7.08 -18.17
N LYS A 606 -22.07 -6.59 -19.41
CA LYS A 606 -22.51 -7.28 -20.64
C LYS A 606 -21.80 -8.62 -20.86
N LYS A 607 -20.65 -8.85 -20.20
CA LYS A 607 -19.93 -10.13 -20.27
C LYS A 607 -20.72 -11.28 -19.62
N TYR A 608 -21.69 -10.97 -18.75
CA TYR A 608 -22.45 -11.95 -17.99
C TYR A 608 -23.88 -12.07 -18.56
N LYS A 609 -24.19 -13.19 -19.24
CA LYS A 609 -25.47 -13.40 -19.95
C LYS A 609 -26.69 -13.58 -19.03
N THR A 610 -26.52 -14.13 -17.82
CA THR A 610 -27.64 -14.42 -16.90
C THR A 610 -27.34 -13.89 -15.50
N LEU A 611 -27.19 -12.58 -15.41
CA LEU A 611 -26.81 -11.90 -14.17
C LEU A 611 -28.05 -11.59 -13.31
N ARG A 612 -28.12 -12.07 -12.08
CA ARG A 612 -29.20 -11.73 -11.13
C ARG A 612 -28.75 -10.58 -10.23
N ILE A 613 -29.30 -9.38 -10.47
CA ILE A 613 -28.98 -8.19 -9.69
C ILE A 613 -30.06 -7.96 -8.64
N GLY A 614 -29.68 -8.07 -7.37
CA GLY A 614 -30.46 -7.66 -6.23
C GLY A 614 -30.53 -6.13 -6.10
N ILE A 615 -31.74 -5.58 -6.05
CA ILE A 615 -31.96 -4.14 -5.85
C ILE A 615 -33.01 -3.90 -4.75
N LEU A 616 -32.88 -2.79 -4.03
CA LEU A 616 -33.88 -2.43 -3.03
C LEU A 616 -35.17 -1.97 -3.71
N GLU A 617 -36.31 -2.48 -3.23
CA GLU A 617 -37.64 -2.14 -3.74
C GLU A 617 -37.90 -0.61 -3.69
N GLY A 618 -38.48 -0.05 -4.76
CA GLY A 618 -38.80 1.37 -4.88
C GLY A 618 -37.71 2.27 -5.50
N LYS A 619 -36.54 1.72 -5.84
CA LYS A 619 -35.42 2.47 -6.44
C LYS A 619 -35.38 2.36 -7.97
N ASN A 620 -36.09 3.24 -8.67
CA ASN A 620 -36.16 3.19 -10.15
C ASN A 620 -35.08 4.04 -10.86
N LEU A 621 -34.34 4.90 -10.15
CA LEU A 621 -33.40 5.84 -10.78
C LEU A 621 -32.24 5.11 -11.49
N VAL A 622 -31.85 3.95 -10.97
CA VAL A 622 -30.73 3.16 -11.50
C VAL A 622 -31.20 2.09 -12.50
N ASP A 623 -32.50 1.82 -12.58
CA ASP A 623 -33.05 0.81 -13.49
C ASP A 623 -32.74 1.16 -14.96
N SER A 624 -32.77 2.44 -15.37
CA SER A 624 -32.47 2.81 -16.76
C SER A 624 -31.01 2.60 -17.12
N THR A 625 -30.09 2.99 -16.24
CA THR A 625 -28.65 2.82 -16.45
C THR A 625 -28.26 1.35 -16.42
N LEU A 626 -28.79 0.59 -15.45
CA LEU A 626 -28.59 -0.85 -15.36
C LEU A 626 -29.18 -1.58 -16.57
N SER A 627 -30.36 -1.18 -17.06
CA SER A 627 -30.96 -1.79 -18.25
C SER A 627 -30.11 -1.56 -19.51
N GLN A 628 -29.39 -0.44 -19.60
CA GLN A 628 -28.46 -0.18 -20.71
C GLN A 628 -27.13 -0.93 -20.55
N ALA A 629 -26.63 -1.00 -19.33
CA ALA A 629 -25.36 -1.64 -19.00
C ALA A 629 -25.45 -3.18 -18.99
N ALA A 630 -26.61 -3.73 -18.63
CA ALA A 630 -26.86 -5.16 -18.48
C ALA A 630 -28.30 -5.52 -18.96
N PRO A 631 -28.56 -5.49 -20.27
CA PRO A 631 -29.92 -5.65 -20.82
C PRO A 631 -30.54 -7.03 -20.55
N GLU A 632 -29.72 -8.07 -20.38
CA GLU A 632 -30.16 -9.45 -20.12
C GLU A 632 -30.23 -9.78 -18.61
N ALA A 633 -29.98 -8.80 -17.72
CA ALA A 633 -29.96 -9.05 -16.28
C ALA A 633 -31.37 -9.22 -15.69
N ILE A 634 -31.48 -10.12 -14.71
CA ILE A 634 -32.71 -10.36 -13.95
C ILE A 634 -32.65 -9.55 -12.65
N PHE A 635 -33.55 -8.58 -12.50
CA PHE A 635 -33.61 -7.74 -11.31
C PHE A 635 -34.48 -8.36 -10.20
N ILE A 636 -33.86 -8.76 -9.10
CA ILE A 636 -34.53 -9.31 -7.93
C ILE A 636 -34.72 -8.20 -6.90
N ARG A 637 -35.97 -7.86 -6.60
CA ARG A 637 -36.32 -6.74 -5.71
C ARG A 637 -36.59 -7.25 -4.29
N GLN A 638 -35.97 -6.62 -3.30
CA GLN A 638 -36.18 -6.95 -1.88
C GLN A 638 -36.47 -5.70 -1.04
N ARG A 639 -37.14 -5.89 0.10
CA ARG A 639 -37.62 -4.79 0.96
C ARG A 639 -36.56 -4.15 1.83
N THR A 640 -35.52 -4.90 2.21
CA THR A 640 -34.48 -4.43 3.13
C THR A 640 -33.10 -4.84 2.62
N ASN A 641 -32.08 -4.07 3.00
CA ASN A 641 -30.69 -4.41 2.68
C ASN A 641 -30.33 -5.79 3.25
N ARG A 642 -30.76 -6.11 4.48
CA ARG A 642 -30.55 -7.43 5.08
C ARG A 642 -31.09 -8.59 4.21
N LEU A 643 -32.30 -8.47 3.66
CA LEU A 643 -32.86 -9.50 2.78
C LEU A 643 -32.08 -9.62 1.47
N LEU A 644 -31.52 -8.52 0.96
CA LEU A 644 -30.62 -8.57 -0.21
C LEU A 644 -29.33 -9.32 0.12
N ILE A 645 -28.75 -9.07 1.30
CA ILE A 645 -27.56 -9.77 1.77
C ILE A 645 -27.84 -11.26 2.00
N GLU A 646 -28.97 -11.60 2.63
CA GLU A 646 -29.40 -12.99 2.80
C GLU A 646 -29.60 -13.68 1.44
N ALA A 647 -30.21 -13.00 0.46
CA ALA A 647 -30.33 -13.51 -0.91
C ALA A 647 -28.96 -13.69 -1.58
N LEU A 648 -28.01 -12.79 -1.36
CA LEU A 648 -26.63 -12.88 -1.89
C LEU A 648 -25.89 -14.07 -1.26
N ASN A 649 -26.02 -14.25 0.05
CA ASN A 649 -25.40 -15.36 0.78
C ASN A 649 -25.94 -16.72 0.38
N ASN A 650 -27.24 -16.79 0.08
CA ASN A 650 -27.94 -17.99 -0.39
C ASN A 650 -27.82 -18.20 -1.91
N ASN A 651 -26.96 -17.44 -2.60
CA ASN A 651 -26.76 -17.50 -4.05
C ASN A 651 -28.06 -17.33 -4.87
N GLN A 652 -29.03 -16.57 -4.34
CA GLN A 652 -30.26 -16.21 -5.05
C GLN A 652 -30.06 -15.00 -5.97
N VAL A 653 -29.12 -14.11 -5.62
CA VAL A 653 -28.63 -13.01 -6.43
C VAL A 653 -27.11 -13.13 -6.58
N ASP A 654 -26.58 -12.61 -7.69
CA ASP A 654 -25.15 -12.65 -7.99
C ASP A 654 -24.46 -11.34 -7.55
N LEU A 655 -25.16 -10.22 -7.71
CA LEU A 655 -24.73 -8.88 -7.31
C LEU A 655 -25.84 -8.18 -6.54
N VAL A 656 -25.50 -7.34 -5.58
CA VAL A 656 -26.43 -6.42 -4.92
C VAL A 656 -26.00 -4.98 -5.20
N LEU A 657 -26.88 -4.18 -5.79
CA LEU A 657 -26.62 -2.75 -6.01
C LEU A 657 -26.96 -1.96 -4.73
N MET A 658 -25.97 -1.25 -4.19
CA MET A 658 -26.17 -0.32 -3.08
C MET A 658 -25.14 0.81 -3.11
N THR A 659 -25.24 1.75 -2.16
CA THR A 659 -24.23 2.81 -2.09
C THR A 659 -22.93 2.29 -1.49
N THR A 660 -21.79 2.80 -1.92
CA THR A 660 -20.44 2.34 -1.52
C THR A 660 -20.26 2.41 0.00
N GLU A 661 -20.84 3.40 0.67
CA GLU A 661 -20.79 3.56 2.13
C GLU A 661 -21.54 2.43 2.84
N LYS A 662 -22.72 2.06 2.34
CA LYS A 662 -23.51 0.94 2.88
C LYS A 662 -22.84 -0.40 2.58
N ALA A 663 -22.32 -0.56 1.36
CA ALA A 663 -21.59 -1.76 0.95
C ALA A 663 -20.37 -2.00 1.86
N SER A 664 -19.62 -0.93 2.18
CA SER A 664 -18.44 -0.98 3.07
C SER A 664 -18.82 -1.47 4.46
N ALA A 665 -19.87 -0.91 5.06
CA ALA A 665 -20.36 -1.38 6.36
C ALA A 665 -20.80 -2.85 6.34
N TRP A 666 -21.41 -3.32 5.25
CA TRP A 666 -21.75 -4.74 5.11
C TRP A 666 -20.53 -5.65 5.00
N THR A 667 -19.45 -5.23 4.35
CA THR A 667 -18.20 -6.01 4.35
C THR A 667 -17.57 -6.10 5.73
N VAL A 668 -17.64 -5.05 6.55
CA VAL A 668 -17.18 -5.08 7.95
C VAL A 668 -17.97 -6.13 8.76
N LEU A 669 -19.29 -6.21 8.57
CA LEU A 669 -20.15 -7.20 9.25
C LEU A 669 -19.95 -8.62 8.74
N GLU A 670 -19.86 -8.76 7.42
CA GLU A 670 -19.77 -9.99 6.66
C GLU A 670 -18.54 -9.97 5.74
N PRO A 671 -17.37 -10.30 6.31
CA PRO A 671 -16.09 -10.30 5.60
C PRO A 671 -15.99 -11.11 4.31
N SER A 672 -16.88 -12.06 4.07
CA SER A 672 -16.93 -12.84 2.84
C SER A 672 -17.40 -12.03 1.63
N LEU A 673 -17.98 -10.85 1.85
CA LEU A 673 -18.53 -9.99 0.80
C LEU A 673 -17.47 -9.04 0.25
N ARG A 674 -17.59 -8.71 -1.03
CA ARG A 674 -16.66 -7.85 -1.78
C ARG A 674 -17.39 -6.71 -2.45
N ILE A 675 -16.73 -5.56 -2.54
CA ILE A 675 -17.28 -4.34 -3.14
C ILE A 675 -16.58 -4.06 -4.46
N THR A 676 -17.38 -3.76 -5.48
CA THR A 676 -16.90 -3.33 -6.78
C THR A 676 -17.55 -2.00 -7.14
N VAL A 677 -16.74 -0.98 -7.43
CA VAL A 677 -17.21 0.35 -7.85
C VAL A 677 -16.93 0.51 -9.35
N PRO A 678 -17.95 0.38 -10.22
CA PRO A 678 -17.77 0.57 -11.66
C PRO A 678 -17.54 2.04 -12.02
N MET A 679 -16.60 2.29 -12.93
CA MET A 679 -16.27 3.60 -13.48
C MET A 679 -17.05 3.88 -14.79
N PRO A 680 -17.43 5.15 -15.07
CA PRO A 680 -17.36 6.31 -14.17
C PRO A 680 -18.28 6.14 -12.96
N VAL A 681 -17.86 6.67 -11.80
CA VAL A 681 -18.63 6.60 -10.56
C VAL A 681 -19.99 7.24 -10.77
N GLN A 682 -21.06 6.48 -10.51
CA GLN A 682 -22.41 7.03 -10.49
C GLN A 682 -22.78 7.44 -9.08
N GLN A 683 -23.22 8.68 -8.94
CA GLN A 683 -23.63 9.23 -7.67
C GLN A 683 -25.15 9.36 -7.60
N VAL A 684 -25.69 9.15 -6.41
CA VAL A 684 -27.10 9.34 -6.10
C VAL A 684 -27.21 10.34 -4.95
N PRO A 685 -28.13 11.32 -5.04
CA PRO A 685 -28.22 12.35 -4.03
C PRO A 685 -28.70 11.75 -2.70
N LYS A 686 -28.09 12.18 -1.57
CA LYS A 686 -28.57 11.79 -0.24
C LYS A 686 -29.73 12.68 0.17
N GLN A 687 -30.92 12.25 -0.19
CA GLN A 687 -32.14 13.01 0.07
C GLN A 687 -33.04 12.33 1.10
N ARG A 688 -33.72 13.17 1.88
CA ARG A 688 -34.75 12.77 2.82
C ARG A 688 -36.08 13.26 2.29
N ILE A 689 -37.10 12.41 2.43
CA ILE A 689 -38.44 12.77 1.98
C ILE A 689 -39.32 13.22 3.15
N LEU A 690 -40.22 14.15 2.83
CA LEU A 690 -41.21 14.70 3.76
C LEU A 690 -42.60 14.71 3.11
N PRO A 691 -43.69 14.78 3.91
CA PRO A 691 -45.03 15.08 3.41
C PRO A 691 -45.06 16.39 2.59
N LEU A 692 -45.97 16.49 1.62
CA LEU A 692 -46.09 17.70 0.76
C LEU A 692 -46.44 18.97 1.56
N GLU A 693 -47.08 18.78 2.70
CA GLU A 693 -47.50 19.84 3.62
C GLU A 693 -46.35 20.36 4.49
N ALA A 694 -45.23 19.63 4.59
CA ALA A 694 -44.13 19.89 5.52
C ALA A 694 -43.13 20.97 5.03
N LYS A 695 -43.61 22.00 4.32
CA LYS A 695 -42.74 23.03 3.69
C LYS A 695 -41.89 23.80 4.71
N THR A 696 -42.47 24.16 5.85
CA THR A 696 -41.77 24.88 6.92
C THR A 696 -40.70 24.01 7.56
N LEU A 697 -41.01 22.74 7.83
CA LEU A 697 -40.07 21.78 8.38
C LEU A 697 -38.90 21.52 7.41
N LEU A 698 -39.19 21.38 6.11
CA LEU A 698 -38.16 21.25 5.07
C LEU A 698 -37.18 22.43 5.10
N ARG A 699 -37.69 23.68 5.09
CA ARG A 699 -36.84 24.87 5.11
C ARG A 699 -35.93 24.89 6.34
N ILE A 700 -36.51 24.67 7.52
CA ILE A 700 -35.75 24.66 8.79
C ILE A 700 -34.68 23.57 8.77
N TRP A 701 -35.02 22.37 8.28
CA TRP A 701 -34.08 21.27 8.18
C TRP A 701 -32.94 21.56 7.21
N ASP A 702 -33.23 22.09 6.02
CA ASP A 702 -32.22 22.39 5.01
C ASP A 702 -31.27 23.51 5.48
N ASP A 703 -31.80 24.58 6.09
CA ASP A 703 -30.99 25.67 6.64
C ASP A 703 -30.09 25.18 7.78
N TRP A 704 -30.64 24.34 8.67
CA TRP A 704 -29.89 23.72 9.76
C TRP A 704 -28.80 22.77 9.24
N MET A 705 -29.13 21.87 8.32
CA MET A 705 -28.16 20.95 7.72
C MET A 705 -27.03 21.71 7.02
N PHE A 706 -27.34 22.82 6.34
CA PHE A 706 -26.33 23.66 5.71
C PHE A 706 -25.37 24.25 6.74
N PHE A 707 -25.88 24.74 7.87
CA PHE A 707 -25.04 25.22 8.98
C PHE A 707 -24.16 24.12 9.60
N GLN A 708 -24.70 22.91 9.78
CA GLN A 708 -23.94 21.77 10.29
C GLN A 708 -22.88 21.27 9.29
N TYR A 709 -23.11 21.50 8.00
CA TYR A 709 -22.14 21.24 6.95
C TYR A 709 -20.99 22.25 6.97
N THR A 710 -21.30 23.55 7.05
CA THR A 710 -20.27 24.60 7.07
C THR A 710 -19.42 24.61 8.33
N THR A 711 -19.97 24.17 9.47
CA THR A 711 -19.22 24.02 10.74
C THR A 711 -18.39 22.74 10.82
N GLY A 712 -18.50 21.82 9.85
CA GLY A 712 -17.78 20.55 9.82
C GLY A 712 -18.36 19.47 10.75
N ALA A 713 -19.48 19.72 11.45
CA ALA A 713 -20.12 18.73 12.32
C ALA A 713 -20.59 17.50 11.53
N THR A 714 -21.19 17.70 10.35
CA THR A 714 -21.62 16.58 9.51
C THR A 714 -20.46 15.74 8.97
N GLU A 715 -19.29 16.35 8.76
CA GLU A 715 -18.08 15.64 8.35
C GLU A 715 -17.53 14.78 9.48
N LYS A 716 -17.46 15.31 10.72
CA LYS A 716 -17.07 14.52 11.90
C LYS A 716 -17.97 13.30 12.11
N ILE A 717 -19.28 13.47 11.98
CA ILE A 717 -20.25 12.36 12.10
C ILE A 717 -20.07 11.35 10.97
N PHE A 718 -19.82 11.82 9.74
CA PHE A 718 -19.55 10.96 8.59
C PHE A 718 -18.26 10.16 8.79
N ASP A 719 -17.18 10.81 9.19
CA ASP A 719 -15.88 10.20 9.46
C ASP A 719 -15.99 9.14 10.56
N HIS A 720 -16.77 9.40 11.60
CA HIS A 720 -17.00 8.45 12.67
C HIS A 720 -17.77 7.21 12.21
N TRP A 721 -18.95 7.38 11.60
CA TRP A 721 -19.84 6.25 11.29
C TRP A 721 -19.52 5.54 9.99
N VAL A 722 -19.00 6.24 8.99
CA VAL A 722 -18.78 5.71 7.64
C VAL A 722 -17.31 5.32 7.43
N LYS A 723 -16.37 6.17 7.84
CA LYS A 723 -14.92 5.88 7.75
C LYS A 723 -14.37 5.14 8.98
N GLY A 724 -15.14 4.99 10.05
CA GLY A 724 -14.72 4.28 11.26
C GLY A 724 -13.66 5.01 12.07
N ILE A 725 -13.60 6.35 12.02
CA ILE A 725 -12.60 7.12 12.77
C ILE A 725 -13.03 7.27 14.24
N PRO A 726 -12.19 6.88 15.23
CA PRO A 726 -12.52 7.03 16.65
C PRO A 726 -12.69 8.49 17.07
N VAL A 727 -13.56 8.76 18.06
CA VAL A 727 -13.85 10.12 18.54
C VAL A 727 -12.59 10.85 19.07
N GLN A 728 -11.65 10.10 19.65
CA GLN A 728 -10.40 10.65 20.20
C GLN A 728 -9.54 11.31 19.11
N SER A 729 -9.40 10.69 17.94
CA SER A 729 -8.60 11.23 16.84
C SER A 729 -9.28 12.38 16.08
N LEU A 730 -10.62 12.46 16.13
CA LEU A 730 -11.37 13.58 15.54
C LEU A 730 -11.11 14.93 16.25
N ASN A 731 -10.71 14.89 17.52
CA ASN A 731 -10.40 16.09 18.31
C ASN A 731 -8.94 16.57 18.14
N GLU A 732 -8.04 15.70 17.67
CA GLU A 732 -6.64 16.05 17.39
C GLU A 732 -6.48 16.73 16.03
N SER A 733 -7.24 16.29 15.00
CA SER A 733 -7.23 16.92 13.67
C SER A 733 -7.75 18.36 13.68
N THR A 734 -8.70 18.68 14.57
CA THR A 734 -9.25 20.03 14.72
C THR A 734 -8.29 21.01 15.39
N ARG A 735 -7.26 20.53 16.11
CA ARG A 735 -6.15 21.38 16.59
C ARG A 735 -5.08 21.65 15.53
N GLY A 736 -4.94 20.78 14.53
CA GLY A 736 -3.99 20.97 13.43
C GLY A 736 -4.46 21.97 12.36
N GLN A 737 -5.78 22.03 12.10
CA GLN A 737 -6.35 22.91 11.08
C GLN A 737 -6.42 24.39 11.49
N SER A 738 -6.36 24.73 12.77
CA SER A 738 -6.30 26.14 13.21
C SER A 738 -4.99 26.85 12.88
N ASN A 739 -3.96 26.12 12.45
CA ASN A 739 -2.65 26.69 12.08
C ASN A 739 -2.45 26.88 10.56
N LEU A 740 -3.41 26.50 9.73
CA LEU A 740 -3.28 26.55 8.25
C LEU A 740 -4.20 27.58 7.58
N SER A 741 -5.00 28.35 8.34
CA SER A 741 -5.90 29.38 7.79
C SER A 741 -5.34 30.80 7.86
N THR A 742 -4.02 30.99 7.69
CA THR A 742 -3.42 32.31 7.53
C THR A 742 -2.33 32.29 6.46
N GLN A 743 -2.70 32.21 5.18
CA GLN A 743 -1.99 32.94 4.12
C GLN A 743 -3.01 33.40 3.06
N PRO A 744 -2.89 34.64 2.56
CA PRO A 744 -3.89 35.31 1.73
C PRO A 744 -4.02 34.77 0.30
#